data_AF-A0A6C2YJD0-F1
#
_entry.id   AF-A0A6C2YJD0-F1
#
_cell.length_a   1.000
_cell.length_b   1.000
_cell.length_c   1.000
_cell.angle_alpha   90.00
_cell.angle_beta   90.00
_cell.angle_gamma   90.00
#
_symmetry.space_group_name_H-M   'P 1'
#
loop_
_entity.id
_entity.type
_entity.pdbx_description
1 polymer ?
#
loop_
_entity_poly.entity_id
_entity_poly.type
_entity_poly.pdbx_seq_one_letter_code
_entity_poly.pdbx_strand_id
1 'polypeptide(L)'
;MRRRRFIGGMLALALLGTIGWLMLGTRTVPEPPIVFAPEQLPPNFRDLGTQLDPVPESIVARIEAFRAALRQGTRHTDAGNAVDLPADAFWNPNRILREFNRYHPLDSLEPDVRESLRTTLQSEIRIINQELNTQVRPRSVPTFGIRWIDRDRYGVVFTRWSDERRATVSLPLAIWMIRLQDTWEITEIEYLSTGERLSLRAHLIWRELFHQPGASIARIERIQEESERDQLCQNLLHQGRFADCESLLLDLERTMLPAELRAIALHVRAQCRLARLELALAEADLDEADRHWPGNEAFQITRARLKLAQKQPTAAREILESALAQLGDDPMLVALRGQSLAAEQNWSRAEPELRRALDAAPQLPDALDALRACLNARNADRAELGTRLMTMPNPEIALPRLIETALEATDNASIAVYLNRFQTSQPESATGHAEALRVELRTRPAAEQAAAIQRTWDKLSKSSQIELLLALVPEWQRSPQLIAWFSAIPASAKPLAFDLLAQPLLDDAKRLRQLIDAERAAVPDDPIIDFYEGCLSRIDSDWSTALTHFRRYRDAKVSDPRLMSKQRVAAAQVVRCLAHQNNRPEAELALKELAERFPPLDPRMTLLIPAIFRDEPGIRTALDQLKARGIDPATYLSDIDLEHLEPLIRDPNGKLAPAAPPAESTPAPDRSK
;
A
#
# COMPACT_ATOMS: atom_id res chain seq x y z
N MET A 1 -6.78 -41.33 20.88
CA MET A 1 -6.95 -40.89 19.47
C MET A 1 -6.25 -39.58 19.09
N ARG A 2 -5.78 -38.72 20.01
CA ARG A 2 -5.02 -37.49 19.65
C ARG A 2 -3.51 -37.67 19.40
N ARG A 3 -2.91 -38.82 19.73
CA ARG A 3 -1.47 -39.12 19.47
C ARG A 3 -1.17 -39.74 18.10
N ARG A 4 -2.17 -40.14 17.31
CA ARG A 4 -1.95 -40.76 15.98
C ARG A 4 -1.86 -39.76 14.82
N ARG A 5 -2.22 -38.49 15.02
CA ARG A 5 -2.07 -37.43 13.99
C ARG A 5 -0.69 -36.76 13.97
N PHE A 6 0.11 -36.90 15.03
CA PHE A 6 1.45 -36.31 15.11
C PHE A 6 2.57 -37.23 14.56
N ILE A 7 2.30 -38.53 14.47
CA ILE A 7 3.26 -39.54 13.98
C ILE A 7 3.21 -39.68 12.44
N GLY A 8 2.07 -39.35 11.82
CA GLY A 8 1.92 -39.36 10.36
C GLY A 8 2.73 -38.27 9.63
N GLY A 9 2.93 -37.11 10.26
CA GLY A 9 3.74 -36.02 9.71
C GLY A 9 5.26 -36.24 9.81
N MET A 10 5.73 -36.95 10.86
CA MET A 10 7.16 -37.23 11.03
C MET A 10 7.66 -38.42 10.20
N LEU A 11 6.79 -39.37 9.80
CA LEU A 11 7.18 -40.49 8.94
C LEU A 11 7.34 -40.11 7.46
N ALA A 12 6.68 -39.05 6.99
CA ALA A 12 6.95 -38.47 5.68
C ALA A 12 8.31 -37.73 5.61
N LEU A 13 8.81 -37.25 6.75
CA LEU A 13 10.11 -36.58 6.88
C LEU A 13 11.31 -37.56 6.98
N ALA A 14 11.09 -38.80 7.43
CA ALA A 14 12.15 -39.81 7.50
C ALA A 14 12.46 -40.47 6.14
N LEU A 15 11.49 -40.48 5.22
CA LEU A 15 11.64 -41.05 3.87
C LEU A 15 12.36 -40.10 2.89
N LEU A 16 12.35 -38.79 3.14
CA LEU A 16 13.10 -37.82 2.33
C LEU A 16 14.61 -37.76 2.69
N GLY A 17 14.98 -38.22 3.89
CA GLY A 17 16.38 -38.28 4.32
C GLY A 17 17.18 -39.46 3.75
N THR A 18 16.53 -40.50 3.21
CA THR A 18 17.19 -41.73 2.74
C THR A 18 17.46 -41.77 1.24
N ILE A 19 16.85 -40.87 0.45
CA ILE A 19 17.03 -40.81 -1.01
C ILE A 19 18.26 -39.95 -1.41
N GLY A 20 18.81 -39.17 -0.47
CA GLY A 20 19.96 -38.29 -0.69
C GLY A 20 21.33 -38.99 -0.91
N TRP A 21 21.38 -40.32 -1.02
CA TRP A 21 22.65 -41.07 -1.09
C TRP A 21 22.91 -41.83 -2.41
N LEU A 22 22.08 -41.67 -3.45
CA LEU A 22 22.19 -42.51 -4.66
C LEU A 22 22.20 -41.81 -6.03
N MET A 23 22.49 -40.51 -6.12
CA MET A 23 22.54 -39.81 -7.41
C MET A 23 23.81 -38.95 -7.56
N LEU A 24 24.94 -39.60 -7.87
CA LEU A 24 26.12 -38.98 -8.47
C LEU A 24 26.14 -39.37 -9.95
N GLY A 25 25.84 -38.43 -10.86
CA GLY A 25 25.93 -38.71 -12.29
C GLY A 25 25.51 -37.56 -13.23
N THR A 26 26.52 -36.86 -13.74
CA THR A 26 26.57 -36.02 -14.97
C THR A 26 25.70 -34.76 -15.07
N ARG A 27 26.39 -33.62 -15.05
CA ARG A 27 25.92 -32.28 -15.44
C ARG A 27 25.59 -32.25 -16.94
N THR A 28 24.41 -31.77 -17.30
CA THR A 28 24.17 -31.13 -18.59
C THR A 28 23.68 -29.70 -18.34
N VAL A 29 24.21 -28.76 -19.14
CA VAL A 29 23.86 -27.34 -19.10
C VAL A 29 22.49 -27.19 -19.76
N PRO A 30 21.50 -26.47 -19.18
CA PRO A 30 20.24 -26.22 -19.86
C PRO A 30 20.46 -25.22 -21.00
N GLU A 31 19.96 -25.56 -22.20
CA GLU A 31 19.85 -24.61 -23.31
C GLU A 31 18.83 -23.50 -22.99
N PRO A 32 19.03 -22.27 -23.51
CA PRO A 32 18.09 -21.18 -23.30
C PRO A 32 16.71 -21.48 -23.92
N PRO A 33 15.62 -20.85 -23.42
CA PRO A 33 14.29 -21.05 -23.97
C PRO A 33 14.23 -20.61 -25.44
N ILE A 34 13.61 -21.45 -26.28
CA ILE A 34 13.36 -21.18 -27.69
C ILE A 34 12.36 -20.02 -27.80
N VAL A 35 12.83 -18.86 -28.23
CA VAL A 35 11.99 -17.72 -28.61
C VAL A 35 11.63 -17.89 -30.08
N PHE A 36 10.35 -18.14 -30.38
CA PHE A 36 9.88 -18.19 -31.77
C PHE A 36 9.77 -16.76 -32.32
N ALA A 37 10.40 -16.51 -33.46
CA ALA A 37 10.14 -15.29 -34.23
C ALA A 37 8.68 -15.32 -34.75
N PRO A 38 7.98 -14.18 -34.88
CA PRO A 38 6.60 -14.10 -35.39
C PRO A 38 6.40 -14.82 -36.74
N GLU A 39 7.48 -14.95 -37.50
CA GLU A 39 7.58 -15.60 -38.79
C GLU A 39 7.46 -17.13 -38.73
N GLN A 40 7.67 -17.74 -37.57
CA GLN A 40 7.67 -19.19 -37.34
C GLN A 40 6.35 -19.74 -36.79
N LEU A 41 5.37 -18.87 -36.53
CA LEU A 41 4.01 -19.28 -36.18
C LEU A 41 3.26 -19.83 -37.40
N PRO A 42 2.44 -20.88 -37.25
CA PRO A 42 1.60 -21.41 -38.33
C PRO A 42 0.73 -20.32 -38.97
N PRO A 43 0.46 -20.36 -40.29
CA PRO A 43 -0.28 -19.30 -40.99
C PRO A 43 -1.66 -18.97 -40.38
N ASN A 44 -2.33 -19.98 -39.85
CA ASN A 44 -3.60 -19.91 -39.14
C ASN A 44 -3.56 -19.20 -37.78
N PHE A 45 -2.37 -18.87 -37.24
CA PHE A 45 -2.21 -17.99 -36.09
C PHE A 45 -2.09 -16.50 -36.47
N ARG A 46 -1.82 -16.16 -37.74
CA ARG A 46 -1.72 -14.77 -38.21
C ARG A 46 -3.08 -14.16 -38.57
N ASP A 47 -4.06 -15.01 -38.88
CA ASP A 47 -5.40 -14.60 -39.34
C ASP A 47 -6.51 -14.76 -38.28
N LEU A 48 -6.16 -14.94 -36.99
CA LEU A 48 -7.15 -14.85 -35.91
C LEU A 48 -7.59 -13.39 -35.76
N GLY A 49 -8.61 -13.03 -36.54
CA GLY A 49 -9.26 -11.74 -36.52
C GLY A 49 -9.68 -11.34 -35.11
N THR A 50 -9.48 -10.06 -34.83
CA THR A 50 -9.74 -9.31 -33.58
C THR A 50 -11.22 -9.20 -33.19
N GLN A 51 -12.09 -10.10 -33.65
CA GLN A 51 -13.50 -10.09 -33.27
C GLN A 51 -13.71 -10.82 -31.94
N LEU A 52 -13.98 -10.03 -30.90
CA LEU A 52 -14.61 -10.52 -29.68
C LEU A 52 -16.02 -11.03 -30.03
N ASP A 53 -16.26 -12.34 -29.93
CA ASP A 53 -17.61 -12.89 -30.07
C ASP A 53 -18.45 -12.56 -28.82
N PRO A 54 -19.78 -12.44 -28.94
CA PRO A 54 -20.66 -12.44 -27.77
C PRO A 54 -20.43 -13.70 -26.93
N VAL A 55 -20.41 -13.53 -25.60
CA VAL A 55 -20.17 -14.63 -24.66
C VAL A 55 -21.25 -15.71 -24.87
N PRO A 56 -20.89 -16.96 -25.19
CA PRO A 56 -21.87 -18.04 -25.31
C PRO A 56 -22.72 -18.15 -24.04
N GLU A 57 -24.04 -18.30 -24.18
CA GLU A 57 -24.96 -18.37 -23.04
C GLU A 57 -24.56 -19.46 -22.03
N SER A 58 -23.94 -20.55 -22.47
CA SER A 58 -23.41 -21.61 -21.61
C SER A 58 -22.27 -21.16 -20.70
N ILE A 59 -21.47 -20.18 -21.14
CA ILE A 59 -20.38 -19.57 -20.37
C ILE A 59 -20.92 -18.50 -19.45
N VAL A 60 -21.87 -17.67 -19.92
CA VAL A 60 -22.60 -16.74 -19.05
C VAL A 60 -23.29 -17.51 -17.91
N ALA A 61 -24.02 -18.58 -18.23
CA ALA A 61 -24.68 -19.43 -17.25
C ALA A 61 -23.70 -20.09 -16.27
N ARG A 62 -22.47 -20.41 -16.69
CA ARG A 62 -21.42 -20.93 -15.79
C ARG A 62 -20.74 -19.86 -14.96
N ILE A 63 -20.51 -18.66 -15.50
CA ILE A 63 -20.07 -17.49 -14.73
C ILE A 63 -21.14 -17.14 -13.70
N GLU A 64 -22.42 -17.22 -14.05
CA GLU A 64 -23.54 -17.05 -13.13
C GLU A 64 -23.67 -18.20 -12.12
N ALA A 65 -23.43 -19.45 -12.53
CA ALA A 65 -23.37 -20.58 -11.60
C ALA A 65 -22.17 -20.48 -10.65
N PHE A 66 -21.03 -19.98 -11.13
CA PHE A 66 -19.85 -19.63 -10.35
C PHE A 66 -20.16 -18.51 -9.36
N ARG A 67 -20.83 -17.44 -9.82
CA ARG A 67 -21.36 -16.36 -8.95
C ARG A 67 -22.33 -16.90 -7.91
N ALA A 68 -23.23 -17.81 -8.29
CA ALA A 68 -24.22 -18.43 -7.40
C ALA A 68 -23.55 -19.33 -6.35
N ALA A 69 -22.55 -20.13 -6.75
CA ALA A 69 -21.75 -20.95 -5.85
C ALA A 69 -20.97 -20.09 -4.83
N LEU A 70 -20.36 -18.99 -5.29
CA LEU A 70 -19.69 -18.02 -4.42
C LEU A 70 -20.67 -17.37 -3.42
N ARG A 71 -21.87 -16.99 -3.86
CA ARG A 71 -22.91 -16.40 -2.99
C ARG A 71 -23.47 -17.39 -1.98
N GLN A 72 -23.66 -18.66 -2.34
CA GLN A 72 -24.17 -19.70 -1.43
C GLN A 72 -23.20 -20.04 -0.29
N GLY A 73 -21.93 -19.64 -0.39
CA GLY A 73 -20.94 -19.67 0.70
C GLY A 73 -21.09 -18.55 1.75
N THR A 74 -22.11 -17.68 1.62
CA THR A 74 -22.41 -16.65 2.64
C THR A 74 -23.63 -17.05 3.48
N ARG A 75 -23.41 -17.37 4.76
CA ARG A 75 -24.42 -17.17 5.79
C ARG A 75 -23.80 -16.60 7.06
N HIS A 76 -24.39 -15.50 7.51
CA HIS A 76 -24.49 -15.20 8.94
C HIS A 76 -25.14 -16.41 9.64
N THR A 77 -24.54 -16.82 10.75
CA THR A 77 -24.99 -17.91 11.62
C THR A 77 -26.42 -17.59 12.11
N ASP A 78 -27.32 -18.54 12.36
CA ASP A 78 -27.18 -19.70 13.23
C ASP A 78 -27.98 -20.91 12.69
N ALA A 79 -27.56 -22.11 13.09
CA ALA A 79 -28.11 -23.43 12.74
C ALA A 79 -27.73 -23.97 11.35
N GLY A 80 -26.53 -24.58 11.32
CA GLY A 80 -26.25 -25.89 10.72
C GLY A 80 -26.92 -26.25 9.41
N ASN A 81 -26.25 -25.93 8.30
CA ASN A 81 -26.01 -26.81 7.17
C ASN A 81 -24.96 -26.14 6.30
N ALA A 82 -23.69 -26.53 6.49
CA ALA A 82 -22.61 -26.14 5.59
C ALA A 82 -22.79 -26.87 4.26
N VAL A 83 -22.81 -26.13 3.15
CA VAL A 83 -22.57 -26.73 1.84
C VAL A 83 -21.08 -26.58 1.59
N ASP A 84 -20.34 -27.67 1.75
CA ASP A 84 -18.95 -27.78 1.30
C ASP A 84 -18.94 -27.66 -0.22
N LEU A 85 -18.34 -26.59 -0.75
CA LEU A 85 -17.89 -26.62 -2.13
C LEU A 85 -16.63 -27.51 -2.19
N PRO A 86 -16.54 -28.45 -3.14
CA PRO A 86 -15.35 -29.27 -3.27
C PRO A 86 -14.10 -28.39 -3.47
N ALA A 87 -13.10 -28.51 -2.58
CA ALA A 87 -11.83 -27.78 -2.64
C ALA A 87 -11.05 -28.06 -3.96
N ASP A 88 -11.46 -29.09 -4.68
CA ASP A 88 -11.01 -29.58 -5.97
C ASP A 88 -11.65 -28.88 -7.19
N ALA A 89 -12.65 -28.00 -7.01
CA ALA A 89 -13.44 -27.47 -8.12
C ALA A 89 -12.78 -26.37 -8.96
N PHE A 90 -11.73 -25.70 -8.47
CA PHE A 90 -11.27 -24.44 -9.08
C PHE A 90 -9.96 -24.56 -9.85
N TRP A 91 -9.02 -25.36 -9.39
CA TRP A 91 -7.67 -25.38 -9.94
C TRP A 91 -7.27 -26.79 -10.27
N ASN A 92 -7.00 -27.03 -11.55
CA ASN A 92 -6.60 -28.34 -12.03
C ASN A 92 -5.19 -28.70 -11.53
N PRO A 93 -5.02 -29.62 -10.57
CA PRO A 93 -3.71 -29.99 -10.05
C PRO A 93 -2.83 -30.61 -11.13
N ASN A 94 -3.44 -31.28 -12.11
CA ASN A 94 -2.73 -31.86 -13.25
C ASN A 94 -2.17 -30.80 -14.20
N ARG A 95 -2.67 -29.55 -14.20
CA ARG A 95 -2.02 -28.47 -14.95
C ARG A 95 -0.81 -27.93 -14.20
N ILE A 96 -0.89 -27.67 -12.90
CA ILE A 96 0.28 -27.26 -12.11
C ILE A 96 1.36 -28.34 -12.21
N LEU A 97 0.99 -29.62 -12.14
CA LEU A 97 1.88 -30.75 -12.41
C LEU A 97 2.44 -30.75 -13.83
N ARG A 98 1.67 -30.35 -14.85
CA ARG A 98 2.17 -30.27 -16.24
C ARG A 98 3.11 -29.09 -16.47
N GLU A 99 2.82 -27.92 -15.90
CA GLU A 99 3.74 -26.77 -15.93
C GLU A 99 5.01 -27.11 -15.14
N PHE A 100 4.86 -27.77 -13.98
CA PHE A 100 5.99 -28.34 -13.26
C PHE A 100 6.78 -29.31 -14.15
N ASN A 101 6.11 -30.24 -14.84
CA ASN A 101 6.73 -31.19 -15.77
C ASN A 101 7.43 -30.51 -16.95
N ARG A 102 6.93 -29.35 -17.40
CA ARG A 102 7.51 -28.58 -18.49
C ARG A 102 8.86 -27.99 -18.12
N TYR A 103 9.00 -27.47 -16.90
CA TYR A 103 10.25 -26.91 -16.42
C TYR A 103 11.18 -27.98 -15.81
N HIS A 104 10.60 -29.04 -15.25
CA HIS A 104 11.29 -30.15 -14.61
C HIS A 104 10.63 -31.46 -15.05
N PRO A 105 11.17 -32.14 -16.07
CA PRO A 105 10.58 -33.39 -16.54
C PRO A 105 10.54 -34.39 -15.39
N LEU A 106 9.39 -34.55 -14.75
CA LEU A 106 9.07 -35.60 -13.79
C LEU A 106 9.39 -36.97 -14.39
N ASP A 107 9.30 -37.06 -15.72
CA ASP A 107 9.63 -38.24 -16.49
C ASP A 107 11.11 -38.64 -16.44
N SER A 108 12.01 -37.73 -16.04
CA SER A 108 13.42 -38.04 -15.79
C SER A 108 13.70 -38.57 -14.38
N LEU A 109 12.71 -38.60 -13.49
CA LEU A 109 12.84 -39.16 -12.14
C LEU A 109 12.50 -40.65 -12.12
N GLU A 110 13.06 -41.38 -11.16
CA GLU A 110 12.71 -42.78 -10.91
C GLU A 110 11.21 -42.94 -10.66
N PRO A 111 10.56 -44.04 -11.10
CA PRO A 111 9.10 -44.16 -11.08
C PRO A 111 8.44 -43.98 -9.70
N ASP A 112 9.10 -44.47 -8.66
CA ASP A 112 8.66 -44.36 -7.25
C ASP A 112 8.84 -42.94 -6.71
N VAL A 113 9.95 -42.27 -7.02
CA VAL A 113 10.19 -40.85 -6.72
C VAL A 113 9.15 -39.99 -7.42
N ARG A 114 8.87 -40.28 -8.70
CA ARG A 114 7.87 -39.57 -9.52
C ARG A 114 6.47 -39.67 -8.94
N GLU A 115 6.05 -40.86 -8.51
CA GLU A 115 4.71 -41.08 -7.96
C GLU A 115 4.55 -40.48 -6.56
N SER A 116 5.58 -40.60 -5.71
CA SER A 116 5.63 -39.95 -4.40
C SER A 116 5.55 -38.43 -4.54
N LEU A 117 6.35 -37.87 -5.46
CA LEU A 117 6.35 -36.44 -5.78
C LEU A 117 5.00 -35.97 -6.32
N ARG A 118 4.41 -36.71 -7.25
CA ARG A 118 3.07 -36.41 -7.79
C ARG A 118 2.02 -36.37 -6.67
N THR A 119 2.05 -37.32 -5.75
CA THR A 119 1.12 -37.40 -4.61
C THR A 119 1.29 -36.20 -3.67
N THR A 120 2.53 -35.86 -3.32
CA THR A 120 2.84 -34.70 -2.48
C THR A 120 2.42 -33.39 -3.13
N LEU A 121 2.75 -33.20 -4.41
CA LEU A 121 2.34 -32.03 -5.18
C LEU A 121 0.81 -31.91 -5.23
N GLN A 122 0.08 -33.00 -5.46
CA GLN A 122 -1.39 -32.96 -5.44
C GLN A 122 -1.96 -32.56 -4.08
N SER A 123 -1.36 -33.02 -2.98
CA SER A 123 -1.77 -32.65 -1.63
C SER A 123 -1.54 -31.16 -1.36
N GLU A 124 -0.35 -30.66 -1.65
CA GLU A 124 0.03 -29.27 -1.41
C GLU A 124 -0.70 -28.30 -2.34
N ILE A 125 -0.91 -28.67 -3.61
CA ILE A 125 -1.80 -27.91 -4.52
C ILE A 125 -3.19 -27.79 -3.92
N ARG A 126 -3.72 -28.84 -3.29
CA ARG A 126 -5.04 -28.80 -2.66
C ARG A 126 -5.07 -27.83 -1.47
N ILE A 127 -3.99 -27.77 -0.68
CA ILE A 127 -3.83 -26.80 0.43
C ILE A 127 -3.74 -25.37 -0.11
N ILE A 128 -2.86 -25.12 -1.09
CA ILE A 128 -2.72 -23.82 -1.75
C ILE A 128 -4.05 -23.39 -2.37
N ASN A 129 -4.77 -24.28 -3.03
CA ASN A 129 -6.10 -24.00 -3.57
C ASN A 129 -7.09 -23.60 -2.48
N GLN A 130 -7.03 -24.24 -1.32
CA GLN A 130 -7.89 -23.89 -0.19
C GLN A 130 -7.53 -22.51 0.36
N GLU A 131 -6.24 -22.21 0.53
CA GLU A 131 -5.77 -20.90 0.97
C GLU A 131 -6.13 -19.80 -0.03
N LEU A 132 -5.84 -20.03 -1.30
CA LEU A 132 -6.27 -19.16 -2.40
C LEU A 132 -7.78 -18.99 -2.39
N ASN A 133 -8.60 -20.04 -2.21
CA ASN A 133 -10.06 -19.88 -2.10
C ASN A 133 -10.49 -19.05 -0.87
N THR A 134 -9.71 -19.05 0.22
CA THR A 134 -9.99 -18.20 1.38
C THR A 134 -9.55 -16.75 1.21
N GLN A 135 -8.47 -16.53 0.46
CA GLN A 135 -7.99 -15.20 0.10
C GLN A 135 -8.85 -14.62 -1.05
N VAL A 136 -9.30 -15.48 -1.96
CA VAL A 136 -10.08 -15.24 -3.17
C VAL A 136 -11.56 -15.47 -2.93
N ARG A 137 -12.15 -14.69 -2.02
CA ARG A 137 -13.61 -14.61 -1.87
C ARG A 137 -14.12 -13.33 -2.53
N PRO A 138 -14.32 -13.33 -3.85
CA PRO A 138 -14.84 -12.15 -4.53
C PRO A 138 -16.29 -11.91 -4.13
N ARG A 139 -16.61 -10.67 -3.76
CA ARG A 139 -18.01 -10.21 -3.61
C ARG A 139 -18.71 -10.17 -4.96
N SER A 140 -17.98 -9.77 -6.00
CA SER A 140 -18.43 -9.71 -7.38
C SER A 140 -17.26 -9.90 -8.36
N VAL A 141 -17.55 -10.50 -9.51
CA VAL A 141 -16.60 -10.75 -10.60
C VAL A 141 -17.21 -10.23 -11.91
N PRO A 142 -17.32 -8.90 -12.09
CA PRO A 142 -17.79 -8.32 -13.36
C PRO A 142 -16.80 -8.66 -14.48
N THR A 143 -17.25 -9.44 -15.46
CA THR A 143 -16.48 -9.77 -16.66
C THR A 143 -16.63 -8.65 -17.67
N PHE A 144 -15.52 -8.14 -18.19
CA PHE A 144 -15.53 -7.10 -19.22
C PHE A 144 -14.94 -7.57 -20.55
N GLY A 145 -14.29 -8.74 -20.59
CA GLY A 145 -13.80 -9.32 -21.83
C GLY A 145 -13.55 -10.81 -21.71
N ILE A 146 -13.65 -11.51 -22.85
CA ILE A 146 -13.17 -12.88 -22.99
C ILE A 146 -12.35 -12.96 -24.26
N ARG A 147 -11.11 -13.43 -24.16
CA ARG A 147 -10.27 -13.76 -25.31
C ARG A 147 -10.22 -15.26 -25.49
N TRP A 148 -10.69 -15.74 -26.64
CA TRP A 148 -10.51 -17.13 -27.04
C TRP A 148 -9.15 -17.32 -27.66
N ILE A 149 -8.35 -18.22 -27.09
CA ILE A 149 -7.12 -18.71 -27.73
C ILE A 149 -7.48 -19.89 -28.63
N ASP A 150 -8.40 -20.73 -28.15
CA ASP A 150 -9.04 -21.83 -28.87
C ASP A 150 -10.49 -21.87 -28.40
N ARG A 151 -11.46 -21.58 -29.26
CA ARG A 151 -12.88 -21.47 -28.89
C ARG A 151 -13.43 -22.73 -28.23
N ASP A 152 -12.87 -23.90 -28.57
CA ASP A 152 -13.33 -25.18 -28.05
C ASP A 152 -12.54 -25.63 -26.83
N ARG A 153 -11.45 -24.95 -26.47
CA ARG A 153 -10.50 -25.48 -25.49
C ARG A 153 -9.86 -24.48 -24.54
N TYR A 154 -9.57 -23.25 -24.94
CA TYR A 154 -8.80 -22.30 -24.14
C TYR A 154 -9.32 -20.88 -24.27
N GLY A 155 -9.60 -20.25 -23.12
CA GLY A 155 -10.03 -18.86 -23.05
C GLY A 155 -9.39 -18.12 -21.88
N VAL A 156 -9.36 -16.80 -21.96
CA VAL A 156 -8.97 -15.90 -20.88
C VAL A 156 -10.12 -14.97 -20.60
N VAL A 157 -10.62 -14.98 -19.37
CA VAL A 157 -11.69 -14.12 -18.90
C VAL A 157 -11.08 -12.94 -18.16
N PHE A 158 -11.29 -11.73 -18.68
CA PHE A 158 -10.85 -10.50 -18.04
C PHE A 158 -11.96 -9.96 -17.14
N THR A 159 -11.62 -9.72 -15.89
CA THR A 159 -12.59 -9.36 -14.86
C THR A 159 -12.00 -8.44 -13.80
N ARG A 160 -12.85 -7.89 -12.94
CA ARG A 160 -12.41 -7.22 -11.73
C ARG A 160 -12.83 -7.99 -10.50
N TRP A 161 -12.00 -7.96 -9.48
CA TRP A 161 -12.24 -8.62 -8.22
C TRP A 161 -12.36 -7.58 -7.11
N SER A 162 -13.53 -7.54 -6.46
CA SER A 162 -13.73 -6.85 -5.20
C SER A 162 -13.66 -7.83 -4.02
N ASP A 163 -12.74 -7.59 -3.09
CA ASP A 163 -12.60 -8.36 -1.86
C ASP A 163 -13.57 -7.83 -0.79
N GLU A 164 -14.37 -8.71 -0.17
CA GLU A 164 -15.29 -8.36 0.92
C GLU A 164 -14.57 -7.76 2.13
N ARG A 165 -13.36 -8.23 2.43
CA ARG A 165 -12.56 -7.75 3.56
C ARG A 165 -11.94 -6.39 3.29
N ARG A 166 -11.72 -6.07 2.02
CA ARG A 166 -11.06 -4.85 1.55
C ARG A 166 -11.98 -4.10 0.60
N ALA A 167 -13.25 -3.92 1.00
CA ALA A 167 -14.40 -3.44 0.21
C ALA A 167 -14.17 -2.20 -0.70
N THR A 168 -12.99 -1.59 -0.64
CA THR A 168 -12.53 -0.44 -1.41
C THR A 168 -11.65 -0.77 -2.61
N VAL A 169 -11.05 -1.96 -2.74
CA VAL A 169 -10.09 -2.25 -3.83
C VAL A 169 -10.69 -3.22 -4.85
N SER A 170 -10.80 -2.74 -6.09
CA SER A 170 -11.22 -3.53 -7.25
C SER A 170 -10.00 -3.83 -8.13
N LEU A 171 -9.51 -5.08 -8.07
CA LEU A 171 -8.30 -5.50 -8.78
C LEU A 171 -8.65 -6.07 -10.17
N PRO A 172 -8.04 -5.58 -11.25
CA PRO A 172 -8.22 -6.18 -12.57
C PRO A 172 -7.46 -7.52 -12.64
N LEU A 173 -8.12 -8.55 -13.15
CA LEU A 173 -7.60 -9.91 -13.29
C LEU A 173 -7.76 -10.45 -14.71
N ALA A 174 -6.87 -11.35 -15.09
CA ALA A 174 -7.08 -12.32 -16.15
C ALA A 174 -7.20 -13.73 -15.57
N ILE A 175 -8.34 -14.37 -15.78
CA ILE A 175 -8.62 -15.75 -15.38
C ILE A 175 -8.47 -16.64 -16.61
N TRP A 176 -7.42 -17.46 -16.64
CA TRP A 176 -7.19 -18.38 -17.74
C TRP A 176 -7.98 -19.66 -17.50
N MET A 177 -8.67 -20.12 -18.53
CA MET A 177 -9.58 -21.25 -18.47
C MET A 177 -9.27 -22.27 -19.57
N ILE A 178 -9.44 -23.55 -19.24
CA ILE A 178 -9.37 -24.67 -20.20
C ILE A 178 -10.67 -25.46 -20.19
N ARG A 179 -11.13 -25.91 -21.35
CA ARG A 179 -12.19 -26.91 -21.44
C ARG A 179 -11.58 -28.31 -21.38
N LEU A 180 -12.01 -29.09 -20.40
CA LEU A 180 -11.73 -30.51 -20.29
C LEU A 180 -13.05 -31.26 -20.38
N GLN A 181 -13.18 -32.11 -21.40
CA GLN A 181 -14.46 -32.77 -21.72
C GLN A 181 -15.58 -31.71 -21.86
N ASP A 182 -16.60 -31.77 -21.00
CA ASP A 182 -17.73 -30.86 -21.00
C ASP A 182 -17.67 -29.81 -19.87
N THR A 183 -16.51 -29.60 -19.24
CA THR A 183 -16.34 -28.60 -18.18
C THR A 183 -15.23 -27.59 -18.50
N TRP A 184 -15.45 -26.33 -18.15
CA TRP A 184 -14.40 -25.32 -18.11
C TRP A 184 -13.81 -25.26 -16.70
N GLU A 185 -12.49 -25.25 -16.62
CA GLU A 185 -11.74 -25.19 -15.37
C GLU A 185 -10.82 -23.97 -15.37
N ILE A 186 -10.67 -23.32 -14.22
CA ILE A 186 -9.69 -22.25 -14.05
C ILE A 186 -8.31 -22.88 -13.93
N THR A 187 -7.35 -22.23 -14.55
CA THR A 187 -6.00 -22.75 -14.71
C THR A 187 -4.93 -21.79 -14.27
N GLU A 188 -5.23 -20.50 -14.33
CA GLU A 188 -4.35 -19.43 -13.88
C GLU A 188 -5.20 -18.22 -13.50
N ILE A 189 -4.72 -17.45 -12.53
CA ILE A 189 -5.19 -16.10 -12.27
C ILE A 189 -3.96 -15.19 -12.31
N GLU A 190 -4.09 -14.13 -13.09
CA GLU A 190 -3.08 -13.11 -13.25
C GLU A 190 -3.64 -11.77 -12.77
N TYR A 191 -2.90 -11.09 -11.90
CA TYR A 191 -3.21 -9.73 -11.47
C TYR A 191 -2.72 -8.76 -12.52
N LEU A 192 -3.61 -8.14 -13.30
CA LEU A 192 -3.23 -7.25 -14.40
C LEU A 192 -2.55 -5.95 -13.93
N SER A 193 -2.66 -5.61 -12.64
CA SER A 193 -1.98 -4.47 -12.05
C SER A 193 -0.47 -4.70 -11.85
N THR A 194 -0.05 -5.95 -11.69
CA THR A 194 1.34 -6.31 -11.37
C THR A 194 1.96 -7.25 -12.39
N GLY A 195 1.13 -8.00 -13.11
CA GLY A 195 1.52 -9.10 -13.97
C GLY A 195 1.74 -10.40 -13.21
N GLU A 196 1.55 -10.41 -11.89
CA GLU A 196 1.80 -11.60 -11.06
C GLU A 196 0.78 -12.70 -11.38
N ARG A 197 1.29 -13.91 -11.60
CA ARG A 197 0.50 -15.12 -11.82
C ARG A 197 0.54 -16.00 -10.58
N LEU A 198 -0.61 -16.52 -10.15
CA LEU A 198 -0.68 -17.40 -8.98
C LEU A 198 0.12 -18.69 -9.21
N SER A 199 0.09 -19.27 -10.41
CA SER A 199 0.89 -20.46 -10.68
C SER A 199 2.39 -20.18 -10.71
N LEU A 200 2.82 -18.97 -11.07
CA LEU A 200 4.22 -18.56 -10.99
C LEU A 200 4.69 -18.58 -9.52
N ARG A 201 3.91 -18.00 -8.60
CA ARG A 201 4.23 -18.02 -7.17
C ARG A 201 4.38 -19.45 -6.66
N ALA A 202 3.43 -20.33 -7.00
CA ALA A 202 3.52 -21.74 -6.66
C ALA A 202 4.77 -22.39 -7.29
N HIS A 203 5.02 -22.14 -8.57
CA HIS A 203 6.18 -22.68 -9.29
C HIS A 203 7.50 -22.28 -8.63
N LEU A 204 7.66 -21.03 -8.18
CA LEU A 204 8.89 -20.58 -7.53
C LEU A 204 9.17 -21.29 -6.20
N ILE A 205 8.13 -21.50 -5.39
CA ILE A 205 8.22 -22.30 -4.16
C ILE A 205 8.68 -23.72 -4.50
N TRP A 206 8.09 -24.33 -5.53
CA TRP A 206 8.43 -25.68 -5.96
C TRP A 206 9.83 -25.78 -6.56
N ARG A 207 10.24 -24.80 -7.37
CA ARG A 207 11.56 -24.75 -8.00
C ARG A 207 12.66 -24.86 -6.95
N GLU A 208 12.53 -24.13 -5.84
CA GLU A 208 13.50 -24.21 -4.74
C GLU A 208 13.45 -25.53 -3.97
N LEU A 209 12.27 -26.12 -3.79
CA LEU A 209 12.11 -27.42 -3.16
C LEU A 209 12.86 -28.54 -3.90
N PHE A 210 12.95 -28.48 -5.23
CA PHE A 210 13.50 -29.58 -6.04
C PHE A 210 14.89 -29.35 -6.61
N HIS A 211 15.30 -28.11 -6.89
CA HIS A 211 16.63 -27.87 -7.48
C HIS A 211 17.79 -27.97 -6.50
N GLN A 212 17.52 -27.85 -5.21
CA GLN A 212 18.54 -28.01 -4.17
C GLN A 212 18.05 -29.09 -3.21
N PRO A 213 18.40 -30.38 -3.42
CA PRO A 213 18.17 -31.41 -2.44
C PRO A 213 18.82 -30.98 -1.11
N GLY A 214 18.00 -30.61 -0.13
CA GLY A 214 18.46 -30.00 1.13
C GLY A 214 18.20 -28.49 1.26
N ALA A 215 17.46 -27.85 0.35
CA ALA A 215 16.90 -26.52 0.57
C ALA A 215 16.17 -26.53 1.91
N SER A 216 16.65 -25.69 2.84
CA SER A 216 16.05 -25.64 4.17
C SER A 216 14.62 -25.11 4.05
N ILE A 217 13.73 -25.61 4.90
CA ILE A 217 12.37 -25.07 5.10
C ILE A 217 12.42 -23.53 5.20
N ALA A 218 13.48 -22.99 5.81
CA ALA A 218 13.74 -21.56 5.90
C ALA A 218 13.82 -20.81 4.56
N ARG A 219 14.20 -21.45 3.45
CA ARG A 219 14.21 -20.81 2.12
C ARG A 219 12.82 -20.73 1.51
N ILE A 220 11.97 -21.72 1.77
CA ILE A 220 10.56 -21.71 1.35
C ILE A 220 9.80 -20.67 2.16
N GLU A 221 9.98 -20.69 3.48
CA GLU A 221 9.43 -19.67 4.39
C GLU A 221 9.86 -18.27 3.93
N ARG A 222 11.12 -18.10 3.52
CA ARG A 222 11.60 -16.84 2.95
C ARG A 222 10.87 -16.42 1.67
N ILE A 223 10.67 -17.32 0.70
CA ILE A 223 9.91 -16.98 -0.53
C ILE A 223 8.48 -16.59 -0.19
N GLN A 224 7.88 -17.28 0.77
CA GLN A 224 6.52 -16.95 1.23
C GLN A 224 6.48 -15.58 1.89
N GLU A 225 7.41 -15.29 2.80
CA GLU A 225 7.57 -13.97 3.42
C GLU A 225 7.81 -12.86 2.38
N GLU A 226 8.66 -13.12 1.37
CA GLU A 226 8.96 -12.18 0.30
C GLU A 226 7.73 -11.88 -0.56
N SER A 227 6.93 -12.90 -0.88
CA SER A 227 5.68 -12.72 -1.63
C SER A 227 4.60 -12.02 -0.79
N GLU A 228 4.53 -12.28 0.51
CA GLU A 228 3.64 -11.54 1.42
C GLU A 228 4.03 -10.07 1.54
N ARG A 229 5.34 -9.77 1.56
CA ARG A 229 5.86 -8.40 1.52
C ARG A 229 5.56 -7.71 0.19
N ASP A 230 5.68 -8.40 -0.94
CA ASP A 230 5.28 -7.84 -2.24
C ASP A 230 3.79 -7.48 -2.24
N GLN A 231 2.93 -8.38 -1.76
CA GLN A 231 1.50 -8.10 -1.62
C GLN A 231 1.21 -6.91 -0.69
N LEU A 232 2.00 -6.74 0.37
CA LEU A 232 1.93 -5.57 1.25
C LEU A 232 2.36 -4.29 0.52
N CYS A 233 3.43 -4.34 -0.28
CA CYS A 233 3.87 -3.23 -1.12
C CYS A 233 2.75 -2.76 -2.06
N GLN A 234 2.08 -3.71 -2.73
CA GLN A 234 0.93 -3.41 -3.59
C GLN A 234 -0.20 -2.70 -2.82
N ASN A 235 -0.51 -3.15 -1.60
CA ASN A 235 -1.53 -2.49 -0.77
C ASN A 235 -1.12 -1.06 -0.39
N LEU A 236 0.16 -0.86 -0.03
CA LEU A 236 0.69 0.46 0.30
C LEU A 236 0.67 1.40 -0.91
N LEU A 237 1.02 0.89 -2.09
CA LEU A 237 0.91 1.62 -3.36
C LEU A 237 -0.53 2.07 -3.60
N HIS A 238 -1.51 1.18 -3.45
CA HIS A 238 -2.93 1.53 -3.61
C HIS A 238 -3.43 2.53 -2.55
N GLN A 239 -2.80 2.58 -1.38
CA GLN A 239 -3.08 3.55 -0.33
C GLN A 239 -2.34 4.89 -0.52
N GLY A 240 -1.50 5.03 -1.56
CA GLY A 240 -0.66 6.21 -1.77
C GLY A 240 0.51 6.32 -0.79
N ARG A 241 0.81 5.26 -0.03
CA ARG A 241 1.91 5.19 0.94
C ARG A 241 3.22 4.80 0.25
N PHE A 242 3.65 5.64 -0.69
CA PHE A 242 4.78 5.34 -1.58
C PHE A 242 6.10 5.17 -0.83
N ALA A 243 6.37 5.98 0.20
CA ALA A 243 7.60 5.89 0.99
C ALA A 243 7.70 4.57 1.76
N ASP A 244 6.61 4.12 2.38
CA ASP A 244 6.56 2.84 3.08
C ASP A 244 6.73 1.66 2.11
N CYS A 245 6.11 1.77 0.93
CA CYS A 245 6.26 0.79 -0.14
C CYS A 245 7.71 0.67 -0.60
N GLU A 246 8.40 1.79 -0.86
CA GLU A 246 9.81 1.77 -1.26
C GLU A 246 10.72 1.23 -0.16
N SER A 247 10.48 1.56 1.10
CA SER A 247 11.26 1.01 2.22
C SER A 247 11.19 -0.51 2.23
N LEU A 248 10.01 -1.09 2.03
CA LEU A 248 9.85 -2.55 1.95
C LEU A 248 10.51 -3.15 0.69
N LEU A 249 10.41 -2.46 -0.45
CA LEU A 249 11.07 -2.90 -1.70
C LEU A 249 12.60 -2.89 -1.58
N LEU A 250 13.19 -1.90 -0.91
CA LEU A 250 14.62 -1.86 -0.65
C LEU A 250 15.08 -3.03 0.23
N ASP A 251 14.26 -3.47 1.18
CA ASP A 251 14.55 -4.66 1.98
C ASP A 251 14.43 -5.95 1.16
N LEU A 252 13.49 -6.02 0.22
CA LEU A 252 13.37 -7.12 -0.75
C LEU A 252 14.56 -7.15 -1.72
N GLU A 253 15.08 -6.01 -2.15
CA GLU A 253 16.24 -5.96 -3.06
C GLU A 253 17.55 -6.45 -2.42
N ARG A 254 17.63 -6.41 -1.08
CA ARG A 254 18.77 -6.97 -0.33
C ARG A 254 18.74 -8.50 -0.33
N THR A 255 17.61 -9.12 -0.68
CA THR A 255 17.51 -10.56 -0.82
C THR A 255 17.72 -10.98 -2.28
N MET A 256 18.25 -12.18 -2.48
CA MET A 256 18.41 -12.73 -3.82
C MET A 256 17.07 -13.30 -4.29
N LEU A 257 16.24 -12.43 -4.86
CA LEU A 257 14.94 -12.82 -5.40
C LEU A 257 15.10 -13.65 -6.69
N PRO A 258 14.22 -14.64 -6.92
CA PRO A 258 13.92 -15.15 -8.24
C PRO A 258 13.73 -14.03 -9.28
N ALA A 259 14.18 -14.26 -10.52
CA ALA A 259 14.10 -13.25 -11.58
C ALA A 259 12.68 -12.69 -11.76
N GLU A 260 11.66 -13.55 -11.65
CA GLU A 260 10.27 -13.18 -11.86
C GLU A 260 9.72 -12.34 -10.69
N LEU A 261 10.06 -12.67 -9.44
CA LEU A 261 9.72 -11.83 -8.27
C LEU A 261 10.50 -10.50 -8.30
N ARG A 262 11.74 -10.53 -8.79
CA ARG A 262 12.52 -9.31 -9.01
C ARG A 262 11.86 -8.42 -10.05
N ALA A 263 11.34 -8.98 -11.14
CA ALA A 263 10.60 -8.22 -12.15
C ALA A 263 9.35 -7.54 -11.56
N ILE A 264 8.59 -8.27 -10.73
CA ILE A 264 7.41 -7.71 -10.04
C ILE A 264 7.83 -6.59 -9.09
N ALA A 265 8.84 -6.81 -8.23
CA ALA A 265 9.32 -5.79 -7.29
C ALA A 265 9.79 -4.52 -8.02
N LEU A 266 10.53 -4.67 -9.13
CA LEU A 266 10.95 -3.56 -9.99
C LEU A 266 9.75 -2.83 -10.61
N HIS A 267 8.73 -3.56 -11.05
CA HIS A 267 7.50 -2.97 -11.57
C HIS A 267 6.74 -2.17 -10.51
N VAL A 268 6.58 -2.70 -9.29
CA VAL A 268 5.95 -1.96 -8.17
C VAL A 268 6.76 -0.71 -7.83
N ARG A 269 8.10 -0.81 -7.82
CA ARG A 269 9.00 0.36 -7.62
C ARG A 269 8.82 1.40 -8.72
N ALA A 270 8.71 0.98 -9.98
CA ALA A 270 8.43 1.88 -11.09
C ALA A 270 7.10 2.62 -10.91
N GLN A 271 6.06 1.95 -10.39
CA GLN A 271 4.78 2.59 -10.07
C GLN A 271 4.92 3.63 -8.94
N CYS A 272 5.68 3.36 -7.88
CA CYS A 272 5.98 4.34 -6.82
C CYS A 272 6.74 5.57 -7.37
N ARG A 273 7.75 5.34 -8.22
CA ARG A 273 8.54 6.39 -8.87
C ARG A 273 7.70 7.23 -9.82
N LEU A 274 6.84 6.59 -10.61
CA LEU A 274 5.90 7.28 -11.50
C LEU A 274 4.94 8.18 -10.71
N ALA A 275 4.40 7.70 -9.58
CA ALA A 275 3.51 8.49 -8.73
C ALA A 275 4.17 9.74 -8.13
N ARG A 276 5.50 9.72 -7.97
CA ARG A 276 6.32 10.86 -7.52
C ARG A 276 6.93 11.67 -8.66
N LEU A 277 6.56 11.38 -9.91
CA LEU A 277 7.06 12.01 -11.13
C LEU A 277 8.58 11.83 -11.35
N GLU A 278 9.18 10.77 -10.80
CA GLU A 278 10.57 10.37 -11.04
C GLU A 278 10.69 9.57 -12.36
N LEU A 279 10.29 10.18 -13.47
CA LEU A 279 9.97 9.50 -14.73
C LEU A 279 11.13 8.67 -15.31
N ALA A 280 12.36 9.18 -15.26
CA ALA A 280 13.53 8.46 -15.78
C ALA A 280 13.87 7.21 -14.96
N LEU A 281 13.71 7.29 -13.62
CA LEU A 281 13.95 6.16 -12.73
C LEU A 281 12.85 5.09 -12.86
N ALA A 282 11.61 5.51 -13.12
CA ALA A 282 10.52 4.59 -13.43
C ALA A 282 10.74 3.86 -14.76
N GLU A 283 11.24 4.56 -15.79
CA GLU A 283 11.58 3.95 -17.08
C GLU A 283 12.67 2.89 -16.95
N ALA A 284 13.76 3.22 -16.25
CA ALA A 284 14.87 2.29 -16.01
C ALA A 284 14.43 1.03 -15.26
N ASP A 285 13.54 1.17 -14.28
CA ASP A 285 12.98 0.02 -13.55
C ASP A 285 12.09 -0.86 -14.43
N LEU A 286 11.28 -0.26 -15.32
CA LEU A 286 10.47 -1.03 -16.28
C LEU A 286 11.33 -1.76 -17.31
N ASP A 287 12.43 -1.17 -17.75
CA ASP A 287 13.37 -1.81 -18.67
C ASP A 287 14.16 -2.94 -18.01
N GLU A 288 14.49 -2.83 -16.73
CA GLU A 288 15.06 -3.96 -15.96
C GLU A 288 14.00 -5.04 -15.68
N ALA A 289 12.77 -4.66 -15.33
CA ALA A 289 11.68 -5.60 -15.11
C ALA A 289 11.41 -6.44 -16.37
N ASP A 290 11.32 -5.80 -17.54
CA ASP A 290 11.09 -6.48 -18.83
C ASP A 290 12.26 -7.39 -19.23
N ARG A 291 13.51 -7.05 -18.86
CA ARG A 291 14.65 -7.96 -19.03
C ARG A 291 14.52 -9.23 -18.21
N HIS A 292 13.94 -9.14 -17.02
CA HIS A 292 13.72 -10.30 -16.15
C HIS A 292 12.45 -11.09 -16.54
N TRP A 293 11.44 -10.41 -17.07
CA TRP A 293 10.19 -11.03 -17.48
C TRP A 293 9.62 -10.36 -18.74
N PRO A 294 10.13 -10.73 -19.93
CA PRO A 294 9.74 -10.07 -21.16
C PRO A 294 8.30 -10.38 -21.55
N GLY A 295 7.61 -9.37 -22.08
CA GLY A 295 6.26 -9.52 -22.63
C GLY A 295 5.15 -9.53 -21.58
N ASN A 296 5.44 -9.13 -20.34
CA ASN A 296 4.42 -8.97 -19.32
C ASN A 296 3.52 -7.75 -19.64
N GLU A 297 2.23 -7.98 -19.87
CA GLU A 297 1.30 -6.94 -20.30
C GLU A 297 1.11 -5.84 -19.24
N ALA A 298 1.21 -6.16 -17.95
CA ALA A 298 1.09 -5.17 -16.88
C ALA A 298 2.20 -4.11 -16.97
N PHE A 299 3.41 -4.50 -17.40
CA PHE A 299 4.52 -3.57 -17.59
C PHE A 299 4.23 -2.59 -18.73
N GLN A 300 3.57 -3.05 -19.79
CA GLN A 300 3.18 -2.20 -20.92
C GLN A 300 2.11 -1.18 -20.52
N ILE A 301 1.16 -1.55 -19.65
CA ILE A 301 0.17 -0.61 -19.10
C ILE A 301 0.85 0.50 -18.30
N THR A 302 1.80 0.15 -17.42
CA THR A 302 2.57 1.13 -16.66
C THR A 302 3.47 1.96 -17.57
N ARG A 303 4.05 1.37 -18.62
CA ARG A 303 4.82 2.08 -19.65
C ARG A 303 3.97 3.10 -20.40
N ALA A 304 2.72 2.78 -20.77
CA ALA A 304 1.81 3.74 -21.38
C ALA A 304 1.52 4.94 -20.45
N ARG A 305 1.29 4.69 -19.14
CA ARG A 305 1.13 5.76 -18.15
C ARG A 305 2.37 6.64 -18.02
N LEU A 306 3.55 6.02 -18.00
CA LEU A 306 4.83 6.72 -18.02
C LEU A 306 4.96 7.60 -19.26
N LYS A 307 4.60 7.11 -20.45
CA LYS A 307 4.62 7.89 -21.69
C LYS A 307 3.66 9.07 -21.66
N LEU A 308 2.47 8.93 -21.06
CA LEU A 308 1.57 10.06 -20.81
C LEU A 308 2.21 11.11 -19.88
N ALA A 309 2.82 10.68 -18.77
CA ALA A 309 3.49 11.58 -17.83
C ALA A 309 4.72 12.28 -18.46
N GLN A 310 5.42 11.60 -19.37
CA GLN A 310 6.50 12.16 -20.20
C GLN A 310 6.01 13.08 -21.32
N LYS A 311 4.69 13.35 -21.41
CA LYS A 311 4.06 14.14 -22.47
C LYS A 311 4.29 13.56 -23.88
N GLN A 312 4.33 12.23 -23.98
CA GLN A 312 4.43 11.47 -25.23
C GLN A 312 3.13 10.69 -25.51
N PRO A 313 2.00 11.38 -25.77
CA PRO A 313 0.70 10.73 -25.81
C PRO A 313 0.54 9.77 -27.00
N THR A 314 1.22 10.02 -28.13
CA THR A 314 1.18 9.13 -29.30
C THR A 314 1.82 7.77 -29.01
N ALA A 315 3.01 7.77 -28.38
CA ALA A 315 3.66 6.53 -27.95
C ALA A 315 2.81 5.78 -26.93
N ALA A 316 2.18 6.50 -25.98
CA ALA A 316 1.24 5.88 -25.05
C ALA A 316 0.07 5.21 -25.78
N ARG A 317 -0.52 5.90 -26.77
CA ARG A 317 -1.67 5.40 -27.54
C ARG A 317 -1.33 4.12 -28.31
N GLU A 318 -0.17 4.04 -28.94
CA GLU A 318 0.28 2.84 -29.67
C GLU A 318 0.39 1.62 -28.75
N ILE A 319 0.98 1.80 -27.56
CA ILE A 319 1.07 0.74 -26.54
C ILE A 319 -0.34 0.31 -26.08
N LEU A 320 -1.23 1.28 -25.86
CA LEU A 320 -2.60 1.02 -25.41
C LEU A 320 -3.46 0.35 -26.48
N GLU A 321 -3.28 0.68 -27.76
CA GLU A 321 -3.96 0.01 -28.87
C GLU A 321 -3.55 -1.46 -28.96
N SER A 322 -2.26 -1.77 -28.80
CA SER A 322 -1.78 -3.14 -28.69
C SER A 322 -2.37 -3.87 -27.46
N ALA A 323 -2.38 -3.21 -26.30
CA ALA A 323 -2.93 -3.79 -25.08
C ALA A 323 -4.45 -4.07 -25.21
N LEU A 324 -5.22 -3.14 -25.78
CA LEU A 324 -6.66 -3.32 -26.03
C LEU A 324 -6.93 -4.44 -27.04
N ALA A 325 -6.11 -4.59 -28.08
CA ALA A 325 -6.23 -5.70 -29.02
C ALA A 325 -6.03 -7.07 -28.34
N GLN A 326 -5.21 -7.12 -27.29
CA GLN A 326 -4.89 -8.34 -26.55
C GLN A 326 -5.85 -8.63 -25.39
N LEU A 327 -6.25 -7.59 -24.65
CA LEU A 327 -7.00 -7.70 -23.39
C LEU A 327 -8.50 -7.39 -23.55
N GLY A 328 -8.90 -6.84 -24.69
CA GLY A 328 -10.27 -6.38 -24.95
C GLY A 328 -10.55 -4.99 -24.35
N ASP A 329 -11.83 -4.63 -24.29
CA ASP A 329 -12.31 -3.32 -23.81
C ASP A 329 -12.25 -3.20 -22.26
N ASP A 330 -11.06 -3.37 -21.67
CA ASP A 330 -10.84 -3.04 -20.26
C ASP A 330 -11.11 -1.55 -20.01
N PRO A 331 -11.98 -1.17 -19.05
CA PRO A 331 -12.33 0.24 -18.85
C PRO A 331 -11.15 1.13 -18.49
N MET A 332 -10.11 0.61 -17.82
CA MET A 332 -8.92 1.39 -17.48
C MET A 332 -8.03 1.61 -18.72
N LEU A 333 -7.86 0.61 -19.59
CA LEU A 333 -7.16 0.80 -20.87
C LEU A 333 -7.91 1.76 -21.79
N VAL A 334 -9.23 1.64 -21.86
CA VAL A 334 -10.10 2.56 -22.61
C VAL A 334 -9.97 3.99 -22.08
N ALA A 335 -9.95 4.17 -20.75
CA ALA A 335 -9.71 5.47 -20.12
C ALA A 335 -8.33 6.04 -20.47
N LEU A 336 -7.26 5.23 -20.36
CA LEU A 336 -5.90 5.66 -20.71
C LEU A 336 -5.78 6.04 -22.19
N ARG A 337 -6.47 5.31 -23.09
CA ARG A 337 -6.53 5.67 -24.51
C ARG A 337 -7.26 7.00 -24.69
N GLY A 338 -8.40 7.19 -24.03
CA GLY A 338 -9.12 8.46 -23.99
C GLY A 338 -8.25 9.62 -23.50
N GLN A 339 -7.46 9.40 -22.44
CA GLN A 339 -6.50 10.38 -21.91
C GLN A 339 -5.38 10.70 -22.91
N SER A 340 -4.85 9.69 -23.62
CA SER A 340 -3.85 9.91 -24.67
C SER A 340 -4.41 10.77 -25.81
N LEU A 341 -5.63 10.49 -26.26
CA LEU A 341 -6.33 11.27 -27.28
C LEU A 341 -6.61 12.70 -26.80
N ALA A 342 -7.00 12.87 -25.53
CA ALA A 342 -7.20 14.19 -24.92
C ALA A 342 -5.89 14.98 -24.86
N ALA A 343 -4.78 14.35 -24.49
CA ALA A 343 -3.45 14.97 -24.49
C ALA A 343 -2.96 15.35 -25.90
N GLU A 344 -3.38 14.61 -26.94
CA GLU A 344 -3.21 14.97 -28.37
C GLU A 344 -4.20 16.05 -28.85
N GLN A 345 -5.07 16.57 -27.97
CA GLN A 345 -6.15 17.51 -28.29
C GLN A 345 -7.19 16.95 -29.29
N ASN A 346 -7.28 15.63 -29.42
CA ASN A 346 -8.26 14.95 -30.24
C ASN A 346 -9.58 14.75 -29.48
N TRP A 347 -10.19 15.87 -29.08
CA TRP A 347 -11.34 15.91 -28.16
C TRP A 347 -12.54 15.09 -28.67
N SER A 348 -12.79 15.10 -29.97
CA SER A 348 -13.92 14.39 -30.59
C SER A 348 -13.82 12.86 -30.45
N ARG A 349 -12.60 12.32 -30.43
CA ARG A 349 -12.36 10.88 -30.19
C ARG A 349 -12.15 10.56 -28.72
N ALA A 350 -11.54 11.46 -27.94
CA ALA A 350 -11.28 11.26 -26.53
C ALA A 350 -12.57 11.15 -25.70
N GLU A 351 -13.51 12.07 -25.92
CA GLU A 351 -14.76 12.18 -25.15
C GLU A 351 -15.61 10.89 -25.13
N PRO A 352 -15.95 10.24 -26.27
CA PRO A 352 -16.71 8.99 -26.24
C PRO A 352 -15.96 7.83 -25.58
N GLU A 353 -14.63 7.77 -25.69
CA GLU A 353 -13.81 6.75 -25.02
C GLU A 353 -13.86 6.93 -23.50
N LEU A 354 -13.71 8.16 -23.02
CA LEU A 354 -13.75 8.49 -21.59
C LEU A 354 -15.14 8.22 -20.99
N ARG A 355 -16.22 8.55 -21.72
CA ARG A 355 -17.58 8.19 -21.30
C ARG A 355 -17.76 6.67 -21.23
N ARG A 356 -17.33 5.93 -22.25
CA ARG A 356 -17.39 4.47 -22.30
C ARG A 356 -16.65 3.83 -21.12
N ALA A 357 -15.46 4.33 -20.79
CA ALA A 357 -14.72 3.90 -19.62
C ALA A 357 -15.47 4.17 -18.30
N LEU A 358 -16.03 5.37 -18.14
CA LEU A 358 -16.76 5.77 -16.94
C LEU A 358 -18.12 5.06 -16.80
N ASP A 359 -18.78 4.72 -17.90
CA ASP A 359 -20.01 3.93 -17.90
C ASP A 359 -19.74 2.49 -17.41
N ALA A 360 -18.59 1.92 -17.78
CA ALA A 360 -18.18 0.59 -17.36
C ALA A 360 -17.49 0.56 -15.97
N ALA A 361 -16.83 1.65 -15.58
CA ALA A 361 -16.12 1.79 -14.31
C ALA A 361 -16.16 3.24 -13.81
N PRO A 362 -17.23 3.63 -13.09
CA PRO A 362 -17.40 4.99 -12.57
C PRO A 362 -16.25 5.47 -11.68
N GLN A 363 -15.58 4.57 -10.95
CA GLN A 363 -14.52 4.83 -9.98
C GLN A 363 -13.17 5.27 -10.58
N LEU A 364 -13.13 5.76 -11.82
CA LEU A 364 -11.92 6.19 -12.51
C LEU A 364 -11.81 7.72 -12.49
N PRO A 365 -11.31 8.34 -11.41
CA PRO A 365 -11.28 9.79 -11.30
C PRO A 365 -10.36 10.45 -12.35
N ASP A 366 -9.33 9.75 -12.84
CA ASP A 366 -8.46 10.28 -13.92
C ASP A 366 -9.22 10.35 -15.25
N ALA A 367 -10.16 9.43 -15.49
CA ALA A 367 -11.01 9.47 -16.67
C ALA A 367 -12.02 10.62 -16.59
N LEU A 368 -12.57 10.88 -15.40
CA LEU A 368 -13.49 11.99 -15.17
C LEU A 368 -12.81 13.35 -15.31
N ASP A 369 -11.57 13.49 -14.83
CA ASP A 369 -10.79 14.73 -15.03
C ASP A 369 -10.41 14.93 -16.51
N ALA A 370 -10.01 13.88 -17.22
CA ALA A 370 -9.76 13.99 -18.66
C ALA A 370 -11.03 14.34 -19.45
N LEU A 371 -12.20 13.83 -19.03
CA LEU A 371 -13.48 14.19 -19.64
C LEU A 371 -13.79 15.66 -19.40
N ARG A 372 -13.57 16.18 -18.19
CA ARG A 372 -13.67 17.61 -17.88
C ARG A 372 -12.83 18.45 -18.83
N ALA A 373 -11.57 18.08 -19.04
CA ALA A 373 -10.69 18.79 -19.99
C ALA A 373 -11.25 18.79 -21.43
N CYS A 374 -11.80 17.67 -21.90
CA CYS A 374 -12.45 17.58 -23.21
C CYS A 374 -13.67 18.50 -23.33
N LEU A 375 -14.55 18.50 -22.33
CA LEU A 375 -15.77 19.33 -22.32
C LEU A 375 -15.44 20.82 -22.28
N ASN A 376 -14.40 21.20 -21.52
CA ASN A 376 -13.89 22.57 -21.49
C ASN A 376 -13.40 23.04 -22.85
N ALA A 377 -12.54 22.25 -23.49
CA ALA A 377 -11.97 22.61 -24.79
C ALA A 377 -13.04 22.80 -25.87
N ARG A 378 -14.19 22.11 -25.73
CA ARG A 378 -15.30 22.17 -26.67
C ARG A 378 -16.42 23.14 -26.26
N ASN A 379 -16.33 23.79 -25.08
CA ASN A 379 -17.43 24.55 -24.48
C ASN A 379 -18.75 23.75 -24.43
N ALA A 380 -18.66 22.45 -24.16
CA ALA A 380 -19.81 21.55 -24.07
C ALA A 380 -20.50 21.66 -22.70
N ASP A 381 -21.70 21.06 -22.58
CA ASP A 381 -22.41 20.98 -21.30
C ASP A 381 -21.61 20.13 -20.30
N ARG A 382 -21.34 20.73 -19.13
CA ARG A 382 -20.56 20.13 -18.04
C ARG A 382 -21.42 19.40 -17.02
N ALA A 383 -22.76 19.51 -17.09
CA ALA A 383 -23.66 18.93 -16.09
C ALA A 383 -23.44 17.41 -15.88
N GLU A 384 -22.98 16.70 -16.92
CA GLU A 384 -22.66 15.27 -16.81
C GLU A 384 -21.54 14.96 -15.82
N LEU A 385 -20.60 15.88 -15.58
CA LEU A 385 -19.47 15.67 -14.68
C LEU A 385 -19.94 15.41 -13.25
N GLY A 386 -20.90 16.21 -12.78
CA GLY A 386 -21.51 16.03 -11.46
C GLY A 386 -22.27 14.72 -11.36
N THR A 387 -23.05 14.37 -12.40
CA THR A 387 -23.79 13.10 -12.42
C THR A 387 -22.84 11.91 -12.32
N ARG A 388 -21.75 11.91 -13.09
CA ARG A 388 -20.74 10.84 -13.08
C ARG A 388 -19.99 10.75 -11.76
N LEU A 389 -19.65 11.88 -11.13
CA LEU A 389 -19.08 11.89 -9.79
C LEU A 389 -19.97 11.12 -8.81
N MET A 390 -21.29 11.35 -8.82
CA MET A 390 -22.21 10.67 -7.91
C MET A 390 -22.44 9.18 -8.23
N THR A 391 -21.96 8.68 -9.36
CA THR A 391 -21.96 7.24 -9.67
C THR A 391 -20.73 6.50 -9.12
N MET A 392 -19.72 7.23 -8.62
CA MET A 392 -18.57 6.63 -7.95
C MET A 392 -19.01 5.97 -6.64
N PRO A 393 -18.40 4.83 -6.23
CA PRO A 393 -18.70 4.20 -4.95
C PRO A 393 -18.39 5.08 -3.72
N ASN A 394 -17.32 5.87 -3.79
CA ASN A 394 -16.87 6.77 -2.72
C ASN A 394 -16.51 8.15 -3.31
N PRO A 395 -17.49 8.96 -3.73
CA PRO A 395 -17.24 10.23 -4.42
C PRO A 395 -16.45 11.23 -3.56
N GLU A 396 -16.54 11.16 -2.24
CA GLU A 396 -15.79 11.97 -1.29
C GLU A 396 -14.27 11.75 -1.36
N ILE A 397 -13.80 10.57 -1.80
CA ILE A 397 -12.37 10.31 -1.99
C ILE A 397 -11.87 10.98 -3.28
N ALA A 398 -12.71 11.01 -4.33
CA ALA A 398 -12.35 11.55 -5.63
C ALA A 398 -12.46 13.09 -5.68
N LEU A 399 -13.45 13.66 -4.98
CA LEU A 399 -13.79 15.08 -5.05
C LEU A 399 -12.59 16.01 -4.79
N PRO A 400 -11.77 15.86 -3.72
CA PRO A 400 -10.66 16.76 -3.47
C PRO A 400 -9.67 16.88 -4.64
N ARG A 401 -9.35 15.74 -5.27
CA ARG A 401 -8.43 15.71 -6.41
C ARG A 401 -9.03 16.34 -7.67
N LEU A 402 -10.32 16.12 -7.92
CA LEU A 402 -11.03 16.73 -9.04
C LEU A 402 -11.17 18.26 -8.88
N ILE A 403 -11.34 18.73 -7.66
CA ILE A 403 -11.38 20.16 -7.36
C ILE A 403 -9.98 20.79 -7.50
N GLU A 404 -8.93 20.13 -6.99
CA GLU A 404 -7.56 20.63 -7.11
C GLU A 404 -7.13 20.78 -8.58
N THR A 405 -7.32 19.73 -9.39
CA THR A 405 -7.00 19.74 -10.84
C THR A 405 -7.82 20.80 -11.61
N ALA A 406 -9.08 21.04 -11.22
CA ALA A 406 -9.89 22.09 -11.81
C ALA A 406 -9.45 23.51 -11.36
N LEU A 407 -8.99 23.67 -10.11
CA LEU A 407 -8.41 24.92 -9.60
C LEU A 407 -7.13 25.29 -10.33
N GLU A 408 -6.21 24.33 -10.51
CA GLU A 408 -4.97 24.50 -11.29
C GLU A 408 -5.26 24.91 -12.74
N ALA A 409 -6.33 24.37 -13.33
CA ALA A 409 -6.79 24.72 -14.66
C ALA A 409 -7.64 26.01 -14.71
N THR A 410 -7.88 26.70 -13.58
CA THR A 410 -8.77 27.87 -13.44
C THR A 410 -10.21 27.63 -13.94
N ASP A 411 -10.67 26.38 -13.86
CA ASP A 411 -11.96 25.92 -14.38
C ASP A 411 -13.07 26.02 -13.33
N ASN A 412 -13.45 27.26 -13.02
CA ASN A 412 -14.50 27.58 -12.05
C ASN A 412 -15.87 26.96 -12.39
N ALA A 413 -16.13 26.73 -13.68
CA ALA A 413 -17.39 26.15 -14.14
C ALA A 413 -17.54 24.69 -13.72
N SER A 414 -16.51 23.86 -13.92
CA SER A 414 -16.54 22.47 -13.49
C SER A 414 -16.50 22.33 -11.96
N ILE A 415 -15.75 23.19 -11.28
CA ILE A 415 -15.77 23.27 -9.80
C ILE A 415 -17.20 23.47 -9.29
N ALA A 416 -17.93 24.42 -9.87
CA ALA A 416 -19.32 24.69 -9.49
C ALA A 416 -20.23 23.48 -9.75
N VAL A 417 -20.05 22.76 -10.86
CA VAL A 417 -20.82 21.54 -11.15
C VAL A 417 -20.55 20.45 -10.13
N TYR A 418 -19.27 20.16 -9.83
CA TYR A 418 -18.91 19.12 -8.86
C TYR A 418 -19.46 19.44 -7.46
N LEU A 419 -19.21 20.65 -6.96
CA LEU A 419 -19.64 21.05 -5.62
C LEU A 419 -21.16 21.11 -5.50
N ASN A 420 -21.87 21.72 -6.46
CA ASN A 420 -23.33 21.79 -6.42
C ASN A 420 -23.95 20.39 -6.40
N ARG A 421 -23.52 19.52 -7.31
CA ARG A 421 -24.06 18.17 -7.39
C ARG A 421 -23.76 17.36 -6.12
N PHE A 422 -22.53 17.43 -5.63
CA PHE A 422 -22.10 16.71 -4.43
C PHE A 422 -22.85 17.20 -3.18
N GLN A 423 -22.92 18.52 -2.96
CA GLN A 423 -23.63 19.10 -1.80
C GLN A 423 -25.15 18.91 -1.87
N THR A 424 -25.74 18.88 -3.07
CA THR A 424 -27.17 18.55 -3.22
C THR A 424 -27.46 17.10 -2.83
N SER A 425 -26.58 16.17 -3.20
CA SER A 425 -26.74 14.75 -2.87
C SER A 425 -26.29 14.40 -1.44
N GLN A 426 -25.34 15.15 -0.87
CA GLN A 426 -24.78 14.94 0.46
C GLN A 426 -24.63 16.27 1.21
N PRO A 427 -25.74 16.90 1.64
CA PRO A 427 -25.73 18.26 2.21
C PRO A 427 -24.97 18.40 3.53
N GLU A 428 -24.78 17.30 4.26
CA GLU A 428 -24.06 17.28 5.55
C GLU A 428 -22.61 16.77 5.43
N SER A 429 -22.15 16.44 4.23
CA SER A 429 -20.80 15.89 4.02
C SER A 429 -19.73 16.94 4.32
N ALA A 430 -18.90 16.68 5.34
CA ALA A 430 -17.80 17.55 5.72
C ALA A 430 -16.83 17.78 4.55
N THR A 431 -16.56 16.74 3.75
CA THR A 431 -15.74 16.84 2.54
C THR A 431 -16.33 17.84 1.55
N GLY A 432 -17.63 17.78 1.27
CA GLY A 432 -18.27 18.72 0.34
C GLY A 432 -18.18 20.19 0.80
N HIS A 433 -18.29 20.43 2.11
CA HIS A 433 -18.12 21.76 2.70
C HIS A 433 -16.64 22.19 2.74
N ALA A 434 -15.72 21.27 3.02
CA ALA A 434 -14.28 21.52 3.04
C ALA A 434 -13.77 21.93 1.65
N GLU A 435 -14.18 21.21 0.60
CA GLU A 435 -13.79 21.52 -0.77
C GLU A 435 -14.38 22.84 -1.26
N ALA A 436 -15.63 23.13 -0.93
CA ALA A 436 -16.21 24.44 -1.24
C ALA A 436 -15.48 25.59 -0.52
N LEU A 437 -15.15 25.40 0.76
CA LEU A 437 -14.39 26.38 1.51
C LEU A 437 -12.96 26.53 0.96
N ARG A 438 -12.28 25.45 0.56
CA ARG A 438 -10.96 25.52 -0.09
C ARG A 438 -11.00 26.39 -1.34
N VAL A 439 -12.01 26.22 -2.18
CA VAL A 439 -12.22 27.07 -3.38
C VAL A 439 -12.43 28.54 -2.97
N GLU A 440 -13.27 28.82 -1.97
CA GLU A 440 -13.47 30.19 -1.48
C GLU A 440 -12.17 30.80 -0.91
N LEU A 441 -11.39 30.04 -0.15
CA LEU A 441 -10.14 30.50 0.45
C LEU A 441 -9.06 30.82 -0.60
N ARG A 442 -9.05 30.14 -1.74
CA ARG A 442 -8.09 30.40 -2.82
C ARG A 442 -8.53 31.52 -3.78
N THR A 443 -9.84 31.75 -3.91
CA THR A 443 -10.39 32.68 -4.92
C THR A 443 -10.84 34.02 -4.35
N ARG A 444 -11.22 34.07 -3.06
CA ARG A 444 -11.67 35.32 -2.42
C ARG A 444 -10.51 36.16 -1.87
N PRO A 445 -10.66 37.49 -1.79
CA PRO A 445 -9.74 38.36 -1.06
C PRO A 445 -9.61 37.94 0.41
N ALA A 446 -8.42 38.11 1.00
CA ALA A 446 -8.13 37.73 2.39
C ALA A 446 -9.15 38.28 3.41
N ALA A 447 -9.66 39.50 3.19
CA ALA A 447 -10.65 40.14 4.05
C ALA A 447 -12.00 39.39 4.13
N GLU A 448 -12.35 38.60 3.11
CA GLU A 448 -13.62 37.84 3.07
C GLU A 448 -13.46 36.39 3.54
N GLN A 449 -12.23 35.87 3.59
CA GLN A 449 -11.96 34.45 3.88
C GLN A 449 -12.38 34.06 5.30
N ALA A 450 -12.20 34.94 6.28
CA ALA A 450 -12.66 34.72 7.66
C ALA A 450 -14.20 34.53 7.72
N ALA A 451 -14.94 35.37 7.00
CA ALA A 451 -16.39 35.26 6.93
C ALA A 451 -16.85 33.98 6.20
N ALA A 452 -16.07 33.49 5.23
CA ALA A 452 -16.32 32.19 4.60
C ALA A 452 -16.17 31.03 5.58
N ILE A 453 -15.09 31.01 6.37
CA ILE A 453 -14.85 29.98 7.40
C ILE A 453 -16.01 29.93 8.39
N GLN A 454 -16.39 31.07 8.96
CA GLN A 454 -17.50 31.14 9.93
C GLN A 454 -18.84 30.67 9.33
N ARG A 455 -19.18 31.14 8.13
CA ARG A 455 -20.43 30.73 7.44
C ARG A 455 -20.48 29.22 7.16
N THR A 456 -19.36 28.62 6.80
CA THR A 456 -19.29 27.16 6.57
C THR A 456 -19.37 26.41 7.90
N TRP A 457 -18.68 26.91 8.93
CA TRP A 457 -18.70 26.33 10.27
C TRP A 457 -20.11 26.21 10.85
N ASP A 458 -20.90 27.28 10.75
CA ASP A 458 -22.24 27.36 11.33
C ASP A 458 -23.26 26.42 10.65
N LYS A 459 -22.95 25.89 9.47
CA LYS A 459 -23.80 24.93 8.75
C LYS A 459 -23.53 23.47 9.12
N LEU A 460 -22.44 23.20 9.81
CA LEU A 460 -21.96 21.85 10.06
C LEU A 460 -22.37 21.33 11.43
N SER A 461 -22.59 20.02 11.51
CA SER A 461 -22.69 19.31 12.80
C SER A 461 -21.35 19.34 13.54
N LYS A 462 -21.34 19.11 14.86
CA LYS A 462 -20.11 19.06 15.65
C LYS A 462 -19.10 18.02 15.15
N SER A 463 -19.55 16.85 14.70
CA SER A 463 -18.66 15.83 14.13
C SER A 463 -18.08 16.29 12.80
N SER A 464 -18.90 16.87 11.91
CA SER A 464 -18.45 17.38 10.62
C SER A 464 -17.51 18.58 10.74
N GLN A 465 -17.63 19.38 11.81
CA GLN A 465 -16.70 20.48 12.13
C GLN A 465 -15.27 19.97 12.38
N ILE A 466 -15.11 18.82 13.03
CA ILE A 466 -13.80 18.19 13.26
C ILE A 466 -13.20 17.72 11.93
N GLU A 467 -13.99 17.04 11.11
CA GLU A 467 -13.59 16.58 9.77
C GLU A 467 -13.22 17.77 8.86
N LEU A 468 -13.97 18.87 8.92
CA LEU A 468 -13.65 20.11 8.22
C LEU A 468 -12.26 20.64 8.60
N LEU A 469 -11.95 20.71 9.91
CA LEU A 469 -10.64 21.16 10.36
C LEU A 469 -9.53 20.28 9.79
N LEU A 470 -9.67 18.96 9.93
CA LEU A 470 -8.69 18.00 9.41
C LEU A 470 -8.45 18.15 7.90
N ALA A 471 -9.52 18.34 7.12
CA ALA A 471 -9.44 18.50 5.67
C ALA A 471 -8.79 19.83 5.23
N LEU A 472 -8.77 20.85 6.11
CA LEU A 472 -8.22 22.17 5.81
C LEU A 472 -6.79 22.38 6.34
N VAL A 473 -6.30 21.52 7.24
CA VAL A 473 -4.94 21.61 7.80
C VAL A 473 -3.86 21.85 6.72
N PRO A 474 -3.83 21.12 5.58
CA PRO A 474 -2.81 21.35 4.56
C PRO A 474 -2.83 22.75 3.94
N GLU A 475 -4.03 23.33 3.74
CA GLU A 475 -4.18 24.70 3.21
C GLU A 475 -3.72 25.74 4.23
N TRP A 476 -4.10 25.55 5.48
CA TRP A 476 -3.79 26.48 6.57
C TRP A 476 -2.29 26.50 6.85
N GLN A 477 -1.64 25.35 6.82
CA GLN A 477 -0.18 25.24 6.94
C GLN A 477 0.55 26.01 5.85
N ARG A 478 0.03 26.10 4.62
CA ARG A 478 0.72 26.80 3.53
C ARG A 478 0.37 28.29 3.46
N SER A 479 -0.71 28.71 4.11
CA SER A 479 -1.24 30.05 3.96
C SER A 479 -0.60 31.08 4.91
N PRO A 480 -0.20 32.26 4.40
CA PRO A 480 0.18 33.38 5.26
C PRO A 480 -1.00 33.93 6.07
N GLN A 481 -2.24 33.58 5.72
CA GLN A 481 -3.47 34.01 6.40
C GLN A 481 -3.86 33.09 7.58
N LEU A 482 -3.02 32.11 7.93
CA LEU A 482 -3.28 31.15 9.01
C LEU A 482 -3.89 31.78 10.27
N ILE A 483 -3.30 32.88 10.76
CA ILE A 483 -3.75 33.53 12.00
C ILE A 483 -5.13 34.16 11.83
N ALA A 484 -5.38 34.83 10.71
CA ALA A 484 -6.69 35.42 10.42
C ALA A 484 -7.78 34.33 10.31
N TRP A 485 -7.44 33.20 9.67
CA TRP A 485 -8.34 32.04 9.56
C TRP A 485 -8.61 31.40 10.91
N PHE A 486 -7.58 31.22 11.73
CA PHE A 486 -7.70 30.70 13.09
C PHE A 486 -8.57 31.60 13.98
N SER A 487 -8.40 32.92 13.89
CA SER A 487 -9.23 33.87 14.63
C SER A 487 -10.72 33.80 14.25
N ALA A 488 -11.04 33.36 13.03
CA ALA A 488 -12.41 33.21 12.54
C ALA A 488 -13.11 31.94 13.03
N ILE A 489 -12.40 31.03 13.70
CA ILE A 489 -13.00 29.82 14.27
C ILE A 489 -13.71 30.17 15.58
N PRO A 490 -14.91 29.63 15.86
CA PRO A 490 -15.58 29.85 17.13
C PRO A 490 -14.74 29.41 18.32
N ALA A 491 -14.81 30.17 19.42
CA ALA A 491 -14.02 29.93 20.63
C ALA A 491 -14.14 28.49 21.16
N SER A 492 -15.32 27.86 21.03
CA SER A 492 -15.54 26.47 21.46
C SER A 492 -14.74 25.42 20.68
N ALA A 493 -14.22 25.76 19.50
CA ALA A 493 -13.47 24.86 18.63
C ALA A 493 -11.99 25.26 18.45
N LYS A 494 -11.61 26.44 18.93
CA LYS A 494 -10.23 26.92 18.88
C LYS A 494 -9.22 25.98 19.55
N PRO A 495 -9.49 25.38 20.73
CA PRO A 495 -8.54 24.44 21.33
C PRO A 495 -8.19 23.26 20.43
N LEU A 496 -9.19 22.69 19.75
CA LEU A 496 -8.99 21.58 18.82
C LEU A 496 -8.26 22.05 17.55
N ALA A 497 -8.70 23.15 16.95
CA ALA A 497 -8.06 23.71 15.76
C ALA A 497 -6.60 24.08 16.02
N PHE A 498 -6.31 24.71 17.16
CA PHE A 498 -4.97 25.10 17.59
C PHE A 498 -4.06 23.87 17.61
N ASP A 499 -4.50 22.78 18.22
CA ASP A 499 -3.68 21.58 18.35
C ASP A 499 -3.40 20.90 17.01
N LEU A 500 -4.40 20.82 16.12
CA LEU A 500 -4.21 20.28 14.77
C LEU A 500 -3.23 21.10 13.93
N LEU A 501 -3.15 22.41 14.17
CA LEU A 501 -2.30 23.34 13.42
C LEU A 501 -0.92 23.54 14.04
N ALA A 502 -0.78 23.44 15.35
CA ALA A 502 0.46 23.74 16.05
C ALA A 502 1.52 22.64 15.83
N GLN A 503 1.13 21.37 15.86
CA GLN A 503 2.03 20.24 15.64
C GLN A 503 2.87 20.32 14.36
N PRO A 504 2.30 20.56 13.17
CA PRO A 504 3.07 20.67 11.92
C PRO A 504 3.90 21.97 11.82
N LEU A 505 3.68 22.95 12.70
CA LEU A 505 4.42 24.21 12.74
C LEU A 505 5.62 24.17 13.70
N LEU A 506 5.95 23.00 14.28
CA LEU A 506 7.15 22.86 15.11
C LEU A 506 8.44 23.20 14.35
N ASP A 507 8.45 23.03 13.02
CA ASP A 507 9.59 23.41 12.18
C ASP A 507 9.52 24.90 11.70
N ASP A 508 8.43 25.61 12.01
CA ASP A 508 8.26 27.06 11.76
C ASP A 508 7.94 27.79 13.06
N ALA A 509 8.97 27.95 13.89
CA ALA A 509 8.86 28.56 15.22
C ALA A 509 8.21 29.96 15.19
N LYS A 510 8.42 30.73 14.11
CA LYS A 510 7.82 32.07 13.98
C LYS A 510 6.31 31.98 13.86
N ARG A 511 5.79 31.13 12.99
CA ARG A 511 4.33 30.96 12.84
C ARG A 511 3.70 30.27 14.03
N LEU A 512 4.40 29.32 14.65
CA LEU A 512 3.94 28.69 15.88
C LEU A 512 3.79 29.70 17.02
N ARG A 513 4.74 30.64 17.21
CA ARG A 513 4.61 31.74 18.19
C ARG A 513 3.36 32.58 17.91
N GLN A 514 3.12 32.97 16.66
CA GLN A 514 1.94 33.74 16.28
C GLN A 514 0.63 32.99 16.57
N LEU A 515 0.62 31.68 16.32
CA LEU A 515 -0.54 30.84 16.60
C LEU A 515 -0.78 30.70 18.11
N ILE A 516 0.28 30.54 18.91
CA ILE A 516 0.22 30.53 20.38
C ILE A 516 -0.33 31.85 20.92
N ASP A 517 0.15 32.98 20.42
CA ASP A 517 -0.34 34.30 20.85
C ASP A 517 -1.82 34.48 20.51
N ALA A 518 -2.24 34.02 19.34
CA ALA A 518 -3.65 34.04 18.92
C ALA A 518 -4.53 33.14 19.79
N GLU A 519 -4.05 31.96 20.20
CA GLU A 519 -4.78 31.08 21.10
C GLU A 519 -4.82 31.61 22.53
N ARG A 520 -3.69 32.12 23.06
CA ARG A 520 -3.65 32.77 24.37
C ARG A 520 -4.62 33.94 24.46
N ALA A 521 -4.74 34.73 23.40
CA ALA A 521 -5.70 35.83 23.35
C ALA A 521 -7.16 35.34 23.38
N ALA A 522 -7.44 34.14 22.88
CA ALA A 522 -8.78 33.58 22.78
C ALA A 522 -9.17 32.71 23.99
N VAL A 523 -8.24 31.92 24.51
CA VAL A 523 -8.38 30.97 25.62
C VAL A 523 -7.14 31.10 26.52
N PRO A 524 -7.06 32.13 27.39
CA PRO A 524 -5.85 32.45 28.16
C PRO A 524 -5.32 31.32 29.05
N ASP A 525 -6.22 30.46 29.51
CA ASP A 525 -5.92 29.36 30.43
C ASP A 525 -5.88 28.00 29.73
N ASP A 526 -5.77 27.93 28.39
CA ASP A 526 -5.64 26.63 27.71
C ASP A 526 -4.27 26.01 28.05
N PRO A 527 -4.21 24.90 28.81
CA PRO A 527 -2.95 24.30 29.19
C PRO A 527 -2.11 23.90 27.97
N ILE A 528 -2.72 23.60 26.82
CA ILE A 528 -1.97 23.22 25.61
C ILE A 528 -0.95 24.29 25.18
N ILE A 529 -1.17 25.56 25.55
CA ILE A 529 -0.22 26.64 25.30
C ILE A 529 1.13 26.32 25.96
N ASP A 530 1.13 25.90 27.23
CA ASP A 530 2.36 25.51 27.94
C ASP A 530 3.07 24.36 27.22
N PHE A 531 2.34 23.40 26.63
CA PHE A 531 2.98 22.33 25.87
C PHE A 531 3.80 22.88 24.69
N TYR A 532 3.19 23.73 23.86
CA TYR A 532 3.87 24.25 22.67
C TYR A 532 4.88 25.36 22.98
N GLU A 533 4.72 26.13 24.05
CA GLU A 533 5.78 27.03 24.54
C GLU A 533 6.99 26.27 25.05
N GLY A 534 6.77 25.11 25.69
CA GLY A 534 7.84 24.16 26.02
C GLY A 534 8.57 23.68 24.77
N CYS A 535 7.83 23.35 23.71
CA CYS A 535 8.41 22.96 22.42
C CYS A 535 9.24 24.07 21.78
N LEU A 536 8.76 25.31 21.78
CA LEU A 536 9.50 26.47 21.25
C LEU A 536 10.77 26.75 22.05
N SER A 537 10.68 26.77 23.38
CA SER A 537 11.83 26.97 24.26
C SER A 537 12.89 25.90 24.04
N ARG A 538 12.46 24.65 23.80
CA ARG A 538 13.34 23.54 23.44
C ARG A 538 14.04 23.77 22.10
N ILE A 539 13.31 24.23 21.07
CA ILE A 539 13.89 24.58 19.76
C ILE A 539 14.94 25.70 19.92
N ASP A 540 14.68 26.67 20.78
CA ASP A 540 15.61 27.74 21.13
C ASP A 540 16.75 27.29 22.08
N SER A 541 16.80 26.01 22.44
CA SER A 541 17.75 25.43 23.43
C SER A 541 17.70 26.06 24.83
N ASP A 542 16.59 26.73 25.17
CA ASP A 542 16.32 27.20 26.53
C ASP A 542 15.62 26.10 27.34
N TRP A 543 16.45 25.13 27.79
CA TRP A 543 15.99 23.97 28.54
C TRP A 543 15.34 24.31 29.88
N SER A 544 15.67 25.46 30.48
CA SER A 544 15.11 25.91 31.76
C SER A 544 13.67 26.37 31.59
N THR A 545 13.43 27.22 30.61
CA THR A 545 12.09 27.70 30.27
C THR A 545 11.24 26.55 29.72
N ALA A 546 11.82 25.68 28.88
CA ALA A 546 11.15 24.47 28.40
C ALA A 546 10.69 23.55 29.54
N LEU A 547 11.56 23.26 30.51
CA LEU A 547 11.23 22.45 31.69
C LEU A 547 10.06 23.03 32.48
N THR A 548 10.06 24.35 32.67
CA THR A 548 9.00 25.07 33.41
C THR A 548 7.65 24.88 32.74
N HIS A 549 7.58 25.09 31.43
CA HIS A 549 6.36 24.92 30.65
C HIS A 549 5.87 23.47 30.61
N PHE A 550 6.77 22.50 30.34
CA PHE A 550 6.37 21.09 30.31
C PHE A 550 5.88 20.58 31.66
N ARG A 551 6.46 21.04 32.79
CA ARG A 551 5.97 20.71 34.14
C ARG A 551 4.56 21.27 34.36
N ARG A 552 4.32 22.55 34.01
CA ARG A 552 2.98 23.16 34.08
C ARG A 552 1.94 22.36 33.30
N TYR A 553 2.25 21.99 32.05
CA TYR A 553 1.35 21.18 31.23
C TYR A 553 1.10 19.77 31.81
N ARG A 554 2.16 19.08 32.25
CA ARG A 554 2.08 17.73 32.83
C ARG A 554 1.22 17.69 34.09
N ASP A 555 1.32 18.74 34.90
CA ASP A 555 0.67 18.85 36.21
C ASP A 555 -0.72 19.50 36.12
N ALA A 556 -1.07 20.05 34.96
CA ALA A 556 -2.41 20.54 34.67
C ALA A 556 -3.44 19.41 34.82
N LYS A 557 -4.54 19.72 35.53
CA LYS A 557 -5.68 18.81 35.68
C LYS A 557 -6.54 18.85 34.43
N VAL A 558 -6.17 18.07 33.42
CA VAL A 558 -6.93 17.95 32.17
C VAL A 558 -7.77 16.69 32.13
N SER A 559 -9.05 16.87 31.82
CA SER A 559 -10.01 15.79 31.56
C SER A 559 -10.24 15.54 30.07
N ASP A 560 -9.79 16.44 29.19
CA ASP A 560 -9.89 16.29 27.73
C ASP A 560 -8.92 15.17 27.27
N PRO A 561 -9.43 14.07 26.66
CA PRO A 561 -8.61 12.97 26.16
C PRO A 561 -7.52 13.41 25.19
N ARG A 562 -7.76 14.46 24.39
CA ARG A 562 -6.78 15.05 23.48
C ARG A 562 -5.54 15.51 24.25
N LEU A 563 -5.76 16.24 25.34
CA LEU A 563 -4.70 16.80 26.17
C LEU A 563 -3.98 15.71 26.97
N MET A 564 -4.71 14.69 27.43
CA MET A 564 -4.12 13.53 28.12
C MET A 564 -3.08 12.80 27.26
N SER A 565 -3.32 12.65 25.96
CA SER A 565 -2.36 11.99 25.05
C SER A 565 -0.98 12.66 25.04
N LYS A 566 -0.95 14.00 25.18
CA LYS A 566 0.29 14.79 25.23
C LYS A 566 0.91 14.89 26.61
N GLN A 567 0.20 14.57 27.69
CA GLN A 567 0.80 14.57 29.04
C GLN A 567 1.97 13.59 29.13
N ARG A 568 1.84 12.43 28.46
CA ARG A 568 2.93 11.47 28.33
C ARG A 568 4.12 12.07 27.58
N VAL A 569 3.86 12.77 26.47
CA VAL A 569 4.90 13.44 25.68
C VAL A 569 5.59 14.52 26.51
N ALA A 570 4.84 15.36 27.21
CA ALA A 570 5.38 16.40 28.09
C ALA A 570 6.21 15.82 29.24
N ALA A 571 5.76 14.74 29.87
CA ALA A 571 6.52 14.05 30.91
C ALA A 571 7.85 13.49 30.36
N ALA A 572 7.86 12.97 29.14
CA ALA A 572 9.10 12.60 28.46
C ALA A 572 10.00 13.82 28.18
N GLN A 573 9.42 14.96 27.78
CA GLN A 573 10.18 16.19 27.59
C GLN A 573 10.74 16.77 28.91
N VAL A 574 10.07 16.58 30.05
CA VAL A 574 10.61 16.93 31.38
C VAL A 574 11.91 16.16 31.66
N VAL A 575 11.93 14.84 31.41
CA VAL A 575 13.15 14.02 31.55
C VAL A 575 14.27 14.56 30.66
N ARG A 576 13.95 14.87 29.39
CA ARG A 576 14.89 15.42 28.42
C ARG A 576 15.49 16.75 28.87
N CYS A 577 14.66 17.69 29.32
CA CYS A 577 15.13 19.00 29.77
C CYS A 577 16.02 18.88 31.03
N LEU A 578 15.68 18.02 31.98
CA LEU A 578 16.50 17.77 33.17
C LEU A 578 17.87 17.17 32.82
N ALA A 579 17.90 16.25 31.86
CA ALA A 579 19.14 15.67 31.38
C ALA A 579 20.04 16.72 30.71
N HIS A 580 19.50 17.59 29.85
CA HIS A 580 20.25 18.70 29.22
C HIS A 580 20.71 19.77 30.21
N GLN A 581 20.03 19.93 31.33
CA GLN A 581 20.48 20.75 32.46
C GLN A 581 21.55 20.06 33.34
N ASN A 582 22.04 18.89 32.93
CA ASN A 582 23.00 18.08 33.66
C ASN A 582 22.50 17.64 35.06
N ASN A 583 21.18 17.54 35.25
CA ASN A 583 20.55 17.12 36.51
C ASN A 583 20.13 15.64 36.46
N ARG A 584 21.13 14.75 36.51
CA ARG A 584 20.92 13.29 36.37
C ARG A 584 19.94 12.71 37.40
N PRO A 585 20.04 13.02 38.71
CA PRO A 585 19.15 12.41 39.70
C PRO A 585 17.68 12.77 39.49
N GLU A 586 17.37 14.03 39.15
CA GLU A 586 15.99 14.42 38.85
C GLU A 586 15.50 13.82 37.53
N ALA A 587 16.37 13.71 36.52
CA ALA A 587 16.00 13.07 35.26
C ALA A 587 15.63 11.59 35.46
N GLU A 588 16.43 10.85 36.24
CA GLU A 588 16.17 9.43 36.57
C GLU A 588 14.88 9.27 37.39
N LEU A 589 14.64 10.16 38.35
CA LEU A 589 13.40 10.18 39.12
C LEU A 589 12.19 10.46 38.21
N ALA A 590 12.26 11.48 37.37
CA ALA A 590 11.20 11.83 36.42
C ALA A 590 10.92 10.70 35.41
N LEU A 591 11.95 9.95 35.00
CA LEU A 591 11.80 8.78 34.14
C LEU A 591 11.06 7.65 34.84
N LYS A 592 11.35 7.42 36.13
CA LYS A 592 10.62 6.46 36.95
C LYS A 592 9.15 6.85 37.12
N GLU A 593 8.87 8.11 37.44
CA GLU A 593 7.50 8.65 37.53
C GLU A 593 6.74 8.49 36.21
N LEU A 594 7.39 8.75 35.07
CA LEU A 594 6.81 8.55 33.75
C LEU A 594 6.45 7.07 33.51
N ALA A 595 7.32 6.14 33.88
CA ALA A 595 7.10 4.71 33.74
C ALA A 595 5.95 4.19 34.62
N GLU A 596 5.82 4.73 35.84
CA GLU A 596 4.73 4.40 36.78
C GLU A 596 3.39 4.98 36.32
N ARG A 597 3.37 6.22 35.81
CA ARG A 597 2.14 6.91 35.40
C ARG A 597 1.63 6.49 34.02
N PHE A 598 2.52 6.12 33.09
CA PHE A 598 2.15 5.82 31.69
C PHE A 598 2.76 4.51 31.15
N PRO A 599 2.45 3.35 31.73
CA PRO A 599 2.93 2.07 31.22
C PRO A 599 2.27 1.70 29.86
N PRO A 600 3.00 1.06 28.92
CA PRO A 600 4.43 0.77 28.96
C PRO A 600 5.27 1.98 28.56
N LEU A 601 6.42 2.18 29.22
CA LEU A 601 7.40 3.21 28.88
C LEU A 601 7.88 3.03 27.43
N ASP A 602 7.98 4.14 26.69
CA ASP A 602 8.59 4.12 25.36
C ASP A 602 10.06 3.68 25.51
N PRO A 603 10.48 2.57 24.88
CA PRO A 603 11.83 2.05 25.05
C PRO A 603 12.94 3.04 24.70
N ARG A 604 12.67 4.07 23.88
CA ARG A 604 13.61 5.17 23.62
C ARG A 604 14.01 5.94 24.87
N MET A 605 13.10 6.05 25.83
CA MET A 605 13.33 6.83 27.04
C MET A 605 14.38 6.21 27.96
N THR A 606 14.64 4.90 27.86
CA THR A 606 15.72 4.26 28.63
C THR A 606 17.11 4.55 28.07
N LEU A 607 17.21 4.90 26.78
CA LEU A 607 18.45 5.35 26.14
C LEU A 607 18.74 6.84 26.42
N LEU A 608 17.71 7.65 26.59
CA LEU A 608 17.83 9.12 26.60
C LEU A 608 18.78 9.64 27.68
N ILE A 609 18.64 9.19 28.92
CA ILE A 609 19.49 9.64 30.03
C ILE A 609 20.94 9.21 29.80
N PRO A 610 21.25 7.91 29.61
CA PRO A 610 22.63 7.50 29.34
C PRO A 610 23.27 8.23 28.14
N ALA A 611 22.49 8.48 27.08
CA ALA A 611 22.95 9.18 25.89
C ALA A 611 23.40 10.62 26.19
N ILE A 612 22.55 11.41 26.84
CA ILE A 612 22.83 12.83 27.15
C ILE A 612 24.02 12.95 28.11
N PHE A 613 24.11 12.07 29.11
CA PHE A 613 25.24 12.05 30.06
C PHE A 613 26.50 11.34 29.53
N ARG A 614 26.48 10.82 28.30
CA ARG A 614 27.58 10.04 27.69
C ARG A 614 28.03 8.86 28.57
N ASP A 615 27.08 8.20 29.22
CA ASP A 615 27.29 7.02 30.07
C ASP A 615 27.35 5.75 29.20
N GLU A 616 28.52 5.41 28.69
CA GLU A 616 28.70 4.27 27.78
C GLU A 616 28.14 2.92 28.33
N PRO A 617 28.41 2.52 29.59
CA PRO A 617 27.78 1.32 30.18
C PRO A 617 26.25 1.38 30.18
N GLY A 618 25.67 2.53 30.53
CA GLY A 618 24.24 2.75 30.50
C GLY A 618 23.65 2.66 29.09
N ILE A 619 24.32 3.26 28.10
CA ILE A 619 23.95 3.21 26.69
C ILE A 619 23.93 1.76 26.22
N ARG A 620 25.00 0.99 26.47
CA ARG A 620 25.09 -0.43 26.08
C ARG A 620 23.97 -1.26 26.69
N THR A 621 23.72 -1.09 27.99
CA THR A 621 22.65 -1.78 28.70
C THR A 621 21.28 -1.50 28.09
N ALA A 622 20.99 -0.24 27.78
CA ALA A 622 19.73 0.15 27.16
C ALA A 622 19.60 -0.36 25.71
N LEU A 623 20.70 -0.36 24.92
CA LEU A 623 20.73 -0.95 23.59
C LEU A 623 20.46 -2.45 23.62
N ASP A 624 21.05 -3.18 24.59
CA ASP A 624 20.82 -4.61 24.75
C ASP A 624 19.37 -4.92 25.14
N GLN A 625 18.75 -4.09 25.99
CA GLN A 625 17.33 -4.20 26.33
C GLN A 625 16.41 -3.99 25.12
N LEU A 626 16.76 -3.06 24.23
CA LEU A 626 16.02 -2.83 22.98
C LEU A 626 16.14 -4.02 22.03
N LYS A 627 17.37 -4.51 21.82
CA LYS A 627 17.64 -5.71 21.02
C LYS A 627 16.90 -6.93 21.55
N ALA A 628 16.88 -7.13 22.86
CA ALA A 628 16.14 -8.23 23.51
C ALA A 628 14.61 -8.15 23.29
N ARG A 629 14.07 -6.95 23.02
CA ARG A 629 12.66 -6.73 22.66
C ARG A 629 12.41 -6.78 21.16
N GLY A 630 13.42 -7.08 20.34
CA GLY A 630 13.33 -7.07 18.89
C GLY A 630 13.20 -5.69 18.27
N ILE A 631 13.66 -4.64 18.98
CA ILE A 631 13.56 -3.25 18.51
C ILE A 631 14.92 -2.80 17.99
N ASP A 632 14.97 -2.37 16.72
CA ASP A 632 16.18 -1.87 16.08
C ASP A 632 16.52 -0.45 16.59
N PRO A 633 17.65 -0.24 17.31
CA PRO A 633 18.04 1.08 17.78
C PRO A 633 18.32 2.09 16.68
N ALA A 634 18.61 1.65 15.44
CA ALA A 634 18.84 2.54 14.31
C ALA A 634 17.59 3.37 13.96
N THR A 635 16.40 2.89 14.33
CA THR A 635 15.14 3.64 14.17
C THR A 635 15.07 4.90 15.02
N TYR A 636 16.02 5.11 15.93
CA TYR A 636 16.05 6.22 16.88
C TYR A 636 17.11 7.28 16.59
N LEU A 637 17.96 7.07 15.57
CA LEU A 637 19.00 8.03 15.19
C LEU A 637 18.46 9.34 14.59
N SER A 638 17.17 9.40 14.24
CA SER A 638 16.53 10.65 13.82
C SER A 638 16.24 11.61 14.98
N ASP A 639 16.44 11.17 16.22
CA ASP A 639 16.34 12.02 17.40
C ASP A 639 17.69 12.75 17.61
N ILE A 640 17.65 14.08 17.62
CA ILE A 640 18.85 14.93 17.76
C ILE A 640 19.65 14.60 19.02
N ASP A 641 19.00 14.10 20.08
CA ASP A 641 19.67 13.73 21.34
C ASP A 641 20.37 12.36 21.28
N LEU A 642 20.19 11.60 20.20
CA LEU A 642 20.75 10.26 20.00
C LEU A 642 21.67 10.19 18.77
N GLU A 643 21.77 11.26 17.99
CA GLU A 643 22.60 11.31 16.77
C GLU A 643 24.07 10.97 17.06
N HIS A 644 24.60 11.42 18.21
CA HIS A 644 25.97 11.09 18.62
C HIS A 644 26.19 9.62 18.99
N LEU A 645 25.13 8.82 19.11
CA LEU A 645 25.23 7.38 19.32
C LEU A 645 25.43 6.61 18.01
N GLU A 646 25.37 7.25 16.84
CA GLU A 646 25.55 6.56 15.56
C GLU A 646 26.83 5.70 15.51
N PRO A 647 28.01 6.13 15.99
CA PRO A 647 29.21 5.29 16.01
C PRO A 647 29.14 4.08 16.95
N LEU A 648 28.24 4.11 17.94
CA LEU A 648 28.00 2.99 18.86
C LEU A 648 26.96 2.02 18.33
N ILE A 649 26.03 2.51 17.51
CA ILE A 649 24.94 1.73 16.91
C ILE A 649 25.38 1.12 15.58
N ARG A 650 26.20 1.83 14.80
CA ARG A 650 26.70 1.43 13.49
C ARG A 650 28.22 1.33 13.50
N ASP A 651 28.75 0.28 12.88
CA ASP A 651 30.16 0.13 12.58
C ASP A 651 30.60 1.17 11.50
N PRO A 652 31.92 1.34 11.27
CA PRO A 652 32.42 2.29 10.25
C PRO A 652 31.94 2.01 8.82
N ASN A 653 31.37 0.84 8.55
CA ASN A 653 30.80 0.47 7.25
C ASN A 653 29.28 0.67 7.20
N GLY A 654 28.69 1.30 8.22
CA GLY A 654 27.25 1.55 8.33
C GLY A 654 26.41 0.33 8.72
N LYS A 655 27.03 -0.81 9.09
CA LYS A 655 26.32 -2.00 9.58
C LYS A 655 26.06 -1.90 11.06
N LEU A 656 24.96 -2.46 11.57
CA LEU A 656 24.72 -2.51 13.02
C LEU A 656 25.93 -3.14 13.74
N ALA A 657 26.45 -2.45 14.75
CA ALA A 657 27.57 -2.94 15.53
C ALA A 657 27.19 -4.30 16.15
N PRO A 658 28.04 -5.34 16.00
CA PRO A 658 27.76 -6.66 16.56
C PRO A 658 27.52 -6.53 18.07
N ALA A 659 26.60 -7.35 18.61
CA ALA A 659 26.41 -7.41 20.05
C ALA A 659 27.76 -7.67 20.72
N ALA A 660 28.09 -6.91 21.77
CA ALA A 660 29.30 -7.17 22.52
C ALA A 660 29.25 -8.62 23.03
N PRO A 661 30.35 -9.38 22.97
CA PRO A 661 30.39 -10.69 23.59
C PRO A 661 30.01 -10.54 25.07
N PRO A 662 29.25 -11.50 25.65
CA PRO A 662 28.88 -11.43 27.06
C PRO A 662 30.15 -11.22 27.89
N ALA A 663 30.12 -10.27 28.82
CA ALA A 663 31.26 -9.96 29.67
C ALA A 663 31.78 -11.27 30.28
N GLU A 664 33.04 -11.61 30.03
CA GLU A 664 33.69 -12.77 30.63
C GLU A 664 33.46 -12.69 32.14
N SER A 665 32.78 -13.70 32.68
CA SER A 665 32.46 -13.78 34.10
C SER A 665 33.72 -13.50 34.90
N THR A 666 33.70 -12.46 35.72
CA THR A 666 34.78 -12.12 36.65
C THR A 666 35.23 -13.42 37.32
N PRO A 667 36.51 -13.84 37.21
CA PRO A 667 36.96 -15.06 37.84
C PRO A 667 36.65 -14.95 39.33
N ALA A 668 35.98 -15.96 39.86
CA ALA A 668 35.62 -16.01 41.27
C ALA A 668 36.87 -15.71 42.11
N PRO A 669 36.77 -14.88 43.16
CA PRO A 669 37.92 -14.56 44.00
C PRO A 669 38.51 -15.86 44.52
N ASP A 670 39.79 -16.05 44.25
CA ASP A 670 40.57 -17.21 44.68
C ASP A 670 40.49 -17.32 46.21
N ARG A 671 39.70 -18.29 46.69
CA ARG A 671 39.51 -18.56 48.12
C ARG A 671 40.66 -19.41 48.68
N SER A 672 41.90 -19.08 48.31
CA SER A 672 43.10 -19.65 48.91
C SER A 672 44.00 -18.56 49.48
N LYS A 673 43.55 -17.96 50.59
CA LYS A 673 44.38 -17.41 51.68
C LYS A 673 43.56 -17.19 52.93
#